data_AF-A0A7C6KK27-F1
#
_entry.id   AF-A0A7C6KK27-F1
#
_cell.length_a   1.000
_cell.length_b   1.000
_cell.length_c   1.000
_cell.angle_alpha   90.00
_cell.angle_beta   90.00
_cell.angle_gamma   90.00
#
_symmetry.space_group_name_H-M   'P 1'
#
loop_
_entity.id
_entity.type
_entity.pdbx_description
1 polymer ?
#
loop_
_entity_poly.entity_id
_entity_poly.type
_entity_poly.pdbx_seq_one_letter_code
_entity_poly.pdbx_strand_id
1 'polypeptide(L)'
;MQEERDVKGRRRRMRWAALAALALMAAIGIWQVRAQGDQEAPAAPAPEDEIASFKLEPSFAERKAEWDKAGARDTQGVSITVPALRYVAASDPAAVKAVEDPEGQRGKVLAWLKEETWVEWEVNVPESGYYQMSLTYYMPPGKNAAAERDLMIDGTYPYSEAKRLTFSRMWKDAGLPRKDSRGNHIRPRQMEVFGWQTAPLEDSRRLVSEPLRFYLTAGTHRLRMGALREPMLIEKIEIYSPVVLPTYEEKLAEWKAAGLKPARSLVKVQGEEAALKSDPTLRREYTSDPREEPASQGKIILNAFGAWRWRLAGAWAEWVFDVPEDGLYEFDAKVWQGWNDGLPVYRRLYVDGKVPFREANAIAIPFNRRQQIWRAGAFKEGDEPFLLGLTKGRHVIRLEVSVGPLAETVSTIEEVSRRLSVFNREVVMVTGPDPDPNFEYRIENNIPDLVPRLNDTAAMLEKQVKQMTAAVGRRPAAANTLAMVADQLRHMAEYPETITTPGGIKSFGDNQTSLSTWATSLQGQPLEVDWVALAPPGQQWARAGSNYLEFAERTAKELVASFGKDYGQIGDVYEGTEALNVWVAMGREWAEIIKDMVEDDFTPKTGIPVNINILPGGQLGAGSVNVILLAAVTGKTPDVALGASPDLPVEFAIRDAMTALDQFPDYQEVRKRFRPGALIPYHYQGHDYALPLSQDFMMLFYRKDILSLLGLKIPNTWDEVYEMLPELQANGLEFFYPSPAAVGDIGGFTPFLYQYGGEYYTPDGLRSALYTPEAQAAFKEWTELWTNYKIPIQADFYNRMRTGLMPIGVAGYGLYVSLSVAAPELAGWWGMSPLPGHVRNGEINRTAGGGASVGVIFKIKDPKKRQHAWEFLKWATSDEVQMRFGQEIEGLLGVAARWNSANVNAIKGLPWPSRDLNAILEQWRWLKEVPVVLGGYFTGRHVSNAWNRTVINGMLPRESLELAVKDIDRELRAKQEEFGITPEKAQKLYLGEE
;
A
#
# COMPACT_ATOMS: atom_id res chain seq x y z
N MET A 1 24.74 -20.71 47.37
CA MET A 1 24.46 -22.03 46.79
C MET A 1 23.14 -22.12 46.00
N GLN A 2 22.02 -21.54 46.45
CA GLN A 2 20.74 -21.70 45.75
C GLN A 2 20.71 -20.93 44.41
N GLU A 3 21.13 -19.66 44.40
CA GLU A 3 21.25 -18.84 43.18
C GLU A 3 22.16 -19.47 42.10
N GLU A 4 23.26 -20.09 42.51
CA GLU A 4 24.16 -20.81 41.60
C GLU A 4 23.46 -21.93 40.83
N ARG A 5 22.46 -22.59 41.44
CA ARG A 5 21.67 -23.63 40.78
C ARG A 5 20.72 -23.02 39.75
N ASP A 6 20.08 -21.88 40.04
CA ASP A 6 19.21 -21.19 39.08
C ASP A 6 19.97 -20.56 37.91
N VAL A 7 21.14 -19.96 38.14
CA VAL A 7 22.01 -19.42 37.06
C VAL A 7 22.47 -20.55 36.12
N LYS A 8 22.86 -21.71 36.68
CA LYS A 8 23.20 -22.91 35.88
C LYS A 8 21.95 -23.50 35.19
N GLY A 9 20.78 -23.43 35.82
CA GLY A 9 19.49 -23.84 35.25
C GLY A 9 19.07 -23.02 34.02
N ARG A 10 19.03 -21.68 34.13
CA ARG A 10 18.70 -20.77 33.01
C ARG A 10 19.64 -20.95 31.82
N ARG A 11 20.96 -21.00 32.06
CA ARG A 11 21.96 -21.23 31.00
C ARG A 11 21.79 -22.58 30.28
N ARG A 12 21.32 -23.62 30.98
CA ARG A 12 21.03 -24.92 30.37
C ARG A 12 19.77 -24.88 29.50
N ARG A 13 18.69 -24.23 29.97
CA ARG A 13 17.43 -24.09 29.20
C ARG A 13 17.61 -23.26 27.92
N MET A 14 18.34 -22.14 27.96
CA MET A 14 18.63 -21.34 26.75
C MET A 14 19.42 -22.13 25.68
N ARG A 15 20.39 -22.97 26.07
CA ARG A 15 21.13 -23.82 25.13
C ARG A 15 20.23 -24.85 24.44
N TRP A 16 19.28 -25.45 25.16
CA TRP A 16 18.31 -26.38 24.56
C TRP A 16 17.32 -25.68 23.63
N ALA A 17 16.87 -24.46 23.96
CA ALA A 17 16.01 -23.68 23.07
C ALA A 17 16.71 -23.31 21.74
N ALA A 18 17.98 -22.89 21.79
CA ALA A 18 18.76 -22.59 20.60
C ALA A 18 19.01 -23.83 19.71
N LEU A 19 19.26 -24.99 20.31
CA LEU A 19 19.40 -26.26 19.59
C LEU A 19 18.09 -26.75 18.98
N ALA A 20 16.95 -26.55 19.67
CA ALA A 20 15.63 -26.87 19.13
C ALA A 20 15.26 -26.00 17.92
N ALA A 21 15.58 -24.70 17.96
CA ALA A 21 15.38 -23.80 16.82
C ALA A 21 16.23 -24.20 15.60
N LEU A 22 17.48 -24.61 15.81
CA LEU A 22 18.35 -25.13 14.74
C LEU A 22 17.86 -26.49 14.19
N ALA A 23 17.29 -27.35 15.04
CA ALA A 23 16.74 -28.64 14.61
C ALA A 23 15.47 -28.49 13.77
N LEU A 24 14.57 -27.55 14.11
CA LEU A 24 13.35 -27.30 13.32
C LEU A 24 13.65 -26.86 11.88
N MET A 25 14.69 -26.04 11.67
CA MET A 25 15.08 -25.59 10.33
C MET A 25 15.71 -26.68 9.45
N ALA A 26 16.04 -27.85 10.00
CA ALA A 26 16.59 -28.98 9.25
C ALA A 26 15.53 -30.03 8.82
N ALA A 27 14.32 -29.98 9.39
CA ALA A 27 13.31 -31.05 9.26
C ALA A 27 12.20 -30.79 8.24
N ILE A 28 12.26 -29.67 7.51
CA ILE A 28 11.25 -29.28 6.49
C ILE A 28 11.62 -29.82 5.08
N GLY A 29 12.85 -30.32 4.91
CA GLY A 29 13.24 -31.05 3.70
C GLY A 29 12.81 -32.52 3.75
N ILE A 30 12.36 -33.04 2.59
CA ILE A 30 12.14 -34.47 2.28
C ILE A 30 10.87 -35.10 2.90
N TRP A 31 9.69 -34.91 2.26
CA TRP A 31 8.86 -36.05 1.76
C TRP A 31 7.68 -35.62 0.84
N GLN A 32 7.60 -36.27 -0.32
CA GLN A 32 6.52 -36.34 -1.32
C GLN A 32 6.89 -37.57 -2.22
N VAL A 33 6.04 -38.32 -2.94
CA VAL A 33 4.71 -38.06 -3.55
C VAL A 33 4.02 -39.39 -3.99
N ARG A 34 2.89 -39.30 -4.74
CA ARG A 34 2.19 -40.33 -5.59
C ARG A 34 1.25 -41.30 -4.83
N ALA A 35 0.22 -41.91 -5.46
CA ALA A 35 -0.25 -41.93 -6.87
C ALA A 35 -1.79 -42.14 -7.01
N GLN A 36 -2.33 -41.79 -8.19
CA GLN A 36 -3.40 -42.41 -9.05
C GLN A 36 -4.64 -43.10 -8.42
N GLY A 37 -5.86 -43.02 -8.99
CA GLY A 37 -6.40 -42.36 -10.21
C GLY A 37 -7.95 -42.54 -10.28
N ASP A 38 -8.70 -42.67 -11.38
CA ASP A 38 -8.44 -42.67 -12.84
C ASP A 38 -9.78 -42.37 -13.64
N GLN A 39 -9.80 -41.48 -14.65
CA GLN A 39 -10.78 -41.29 -15.78
C GLN A 39 -12.27 -40.88 -15.47
N GLU A 40 -13.11 -40.27 -16.33
CA GLU A 40 -13.10 -39.77 -17.76
C GLU A 40 -14.22 -38.66 -17.87
N ALA A 41 -14.57 -37.89 -18.92
CA ALA A 41 -14.18 -37.66 -20.34
C ALA A 41 -14.71 -36.24 -20.82
N PRO A 42 -14.31 -35.67 -21.99
CA PRO A 42 -14.56 -34.25 -22.34
C PRO A 42 -15.56 -33.93 -23.49
N ALA A 43 -15.80 -32.63 -23.73
CA ALA A 43 -16.53 -32.05 -24.88
C ALA A 43 -15.68 -30.97 -25.61
N ALA A 44 -16.03 -30.62 -26.86
CA ALA A 44 -15.11 -29.98 -27.82
C ALA A 44 -15.04 -28.42 -27.78
N PRO A 45 -13.88 -27.81 -28.14
CA PRO A 45 -13.64 -26.36 -28.14
C PRO A 45 -14.05 -25.63 -29.44
N ALA A 46 -13.95 -24.29 -29.43
CA ALA A 46 -14.23 -23.37 -30.54
C ALA A 46 -12.96 -22.61 -31.03
N PRO A 47 -12.98 -21.93 -32.21
CA PRO A 47 -11.76 -21.46 -32.90
C PRO A 47 -11.07 -20.22 -32.31
N GLU A 48 -9.83 -20.01 -32.72
CA GLU A 48 -8.83 -19.19 -32.01
C GLU A 48 -8.81 -17.68 -32.35
N ASP A 49 -9.33 -17.28 -33.52
CA ASP A 49 -8.99 -15.98 -34.16
C ASP A 49 -9.48 -14.72 -33.42
N GLU A 50 -10.54 -14.78 -32.60
CA GLU A 50 -11.11 -13.58 -31.96
C GLU A 50 -10.24 -13.05 -30.79
N ILE A 51 -9.48 -13.94 -30.14
CA ILE A 51 -8.83 -13.71 -28.83
C ILE A 51 -7.55 -12.84 -28.95
N ALA A 52 -6.99 -12.67 -30.14
CA ALA A 52 -5.71 -12.00 -30.37
C ALA A 52 -5.78 -10.45 -30.51
N SER A 53 -6.98 -9.86 -30.51
CA SER A 53 -7.23 -8.59 -31.23
C SER A 53 -7.24 -7.28 -30.41
N PHE A 54 -7.01 -7.30 -29.09
CA PHE A 54 -7.04 -6.08 -28.26
C PHE A 54 -5.71 -5.73 -27.58
N LYS A 55 -5.08 -4.66 -28.06
CA LYS A 55 -3.92 -4.02 -27.42
C LYS A 55 -4.36 -3.15 -26.24
N LEU A 56 -3.84 -3.42 -25.03
CA LEU A 56 -3.50 -2.34 -24.08
C LEU A 56 -2.62 -1.32 -24.83
N GLU A 57 -2.74 0.00 -24.57
CA GLU A 57 -1.85 0.94 -25.25
C GLU A 57 -0.39 0.55 -24.99
N PRO A 58 0.44 0.41 -26.04
CA PRO A 58 1.81 -0.06 -25.88
C PRO A 58 2.58 0.85 -24.92
N SER A 59 3.56 0.27 -24.24
CA SER A 59 4.54 1.06 -23.48
C SER A 59 5.26 2.06 -24.38
N PHE A 60 5.83 3.09 -23.77
CA PHE A 60 6.69 4.06 -24.44
C PHE A 60 7.83 3.34 -25.18
N ALA A 61 8.39 2.28 -24.61
CA ALA A 61 9.44 1.48 -25.23
C ALA A 61 8.97 0.79 -26.53
N GLU A 62 7.82 0.11 -26.50
CA GLU A 62 7.23 -0.53 -27.68
C GLU A 62 6.84 0.51 -28.75
N ARG A 63 6.15 1.58 -28.36
CA ARG A 63 5.71 2.63 -29.28
C ARG A 63 6.89 3.38 -29.91
N LYS A 64 7.94 3.68 -29.13
CA LYS A 64 9.17 4.27 -29.65
C LYS A 64 9.88 3.31 -30.60
N ALA A 65 9.87 2.00 -30.36
CA ALA A 65 10.42 1.03 -31.31
C ALA A 65 9.62 0.96 -32.64
N GLU A 66 8.29 1.07 -32.59
CA GLU A 66 7.44 1.24 -33.80
C GLU A 66 7.84 2.52 -34.58
N TRP A 67 7.95 3.66 -33.89
CA TRP A 67 8.30 4.96 -34.49
C TRP A 67 9.75 5.06 -35.00
N ASP A 68 10.74 4.55 -34.25
CA ASP A 68 12.14 4.51 -34.65
C ASP A 68 12.34 3.69 -35.93
N LYS A 69 11.61 2.57 -36.04
CA LYS A 69 11.57 1.70 -37.23
C LYS A 69 10.87 2.37 -38.42
N ALA A 70 9.87 3.23 -38.15
CA ALA A 70 9.25 4.10 -39.16
C ALA A 70 10.12 5.31 -39.55
N GLY A 71 11.30 5.50 -38.92
CA GLY A 71 12.27 6.54 -39.26
C GLY A 71 12.20 7.81 -38.42
N ALA A 72 11.45 7.84 -37.31
CA ALA A 72 11.37 8.98 -36.40
C ALA A 72 12.75 9.37 -35.82
N ARG A 73 12.96 10.67 -35.57
CA ARG A 73 14.21 11.25 -35.05
C ARG A 73 13.91 12.39 -34.08
N ASP A 74 14.88 12.69 -33.21
CA ASP A 74 14.81 13.83 -32.28
C ASP A 74 14.93 15.14 -33.08
N THR A 75 13.94 16.03 -32.92
CA THR A 75 13.93 17.38 -33.52
C THR A 75 15.10 18.23 -33.04
N GLN A 76 15.44 19.31 -33.75
CA GLN A 76 16.66 20.08 -33.45
C GLN A 76 16.40 21.58 -33.26
N GLY A 77 16.74 22.10 -32.08
CA GLY A 77 16.69 23.54 -31.77
C GLY A 77 15.29 24.15 -31.62
N VAL A 78 14.22 23.35 -31.64
CA VAL A 78 12.84 23.83 -31.49
C VAL A 78 12.53 24.07 -30.01
N SER A 79 11.86 25.18 -29.70
CA SER A 79 11.25 25.45 -28.41
C SER A 79 9.98 26.29 -28.58
N ILE A 80 8.89 25.84 -27.98
CA ILE A 80 7.54 26.41 -28.10
C ILE A 80 6.99 26.58 -26.68
N THR A 81 6.56 27.79 -26.33
CA THR A 81 5.90 28.07 -25.05
C THR A 81 4.40 28.30 -25.27
N VAL A 82 3.58 27.52 -24.57
CA VAL A 82 2.11 27.61 -24.59
C VAL A 82 1.64 28.09 -23.21
N PRO A 83 1.25 29.38 -23.04
CA PRO A 83 0.68 29.86 -21.79
C PRO A 83 -0.59 29.07 -21.46
N ALA A 84 -0.70 28.53 -20.25
CA ALA A 84 -1.77 27.60 -19.89
C ALA A 84 -3.17 28.21 -19.99
N LEU A 85 -3.27 29.54 -19.85
CA LEU A 85 -4.51 30.31 -20.09
C LEU A 85 -5.00 30.35 -21.54
N ARG A 86 -4.20 29.89 -22.52
CA ARG A 86 -4.59 29.77 -23.95
C ARG A 86 -5.13 28.38 -24.29
N TYR A 87 -5.92 27.78 -23.39
CA TYR A 87 -6.65 26.55 -23.71
C TYR A 87 -7.78 26.84 -24.73
N VAL A 88 -8.11 25.85 -25.56
CA VAL A 88 -9.17 25.93 -26.57
C VAL A 88 -10.48 25.28 -26.12
N ALA A 89 -10.42 24.34 -25.17
CA ALA A 89 -11.59 23.73 -24.55
C ALA A 89 -11.28 23.24 -23.12
N ALA A 90 -12.32 23.09 -22.30
CA ALA A 90 -12.27 22.46 -20.99
C ALA A 90 -13.60 21.77 -20.68
N SER A 91 -13.58 20.67 -19.95
CA SER A 91 -14.79 19.90 -19.59
C SER A 91 -15.73 20.61 -18.59
N ASP A 92 -15.18 21.51 -17.77
CA ASP A 92 -15.89 22.23 -16.72
C ASP A 92 -15.30 23.65 -16.60
N PRO A 93 -15.92 24.66 -17.25
CA PRO A 93 -15.45 26.04 -17.20
C PRO A 93 -15.51 26.70 -15.80
N ALA A 94 -16.21 26.11 -14.82
CA ALA A 94 -16.22 26.62 -13.45
C ALA A 94 -15.02 26.10 -12.63
N ALA A 95 -14.50 24.92 -12.99
CA ALA A 95 -13.31 24.31 -12.39
C ALA A 95 -11.98 24.84 -12.94
N VAL A 96 -12.01 25.52 -14.10
CA VAL A 96 -10.84 25.90 -14.91
C VAL A 96 -10.85 27.40 -15.18
N LYS A 97 -10.14 28.18 -14.36
CA LYS A 97 -10.25 29.66 -14.34
C LYS A 97 -8.91 30.37 -14.20
N ALA A 98 -8.83 31.61 -14.65
CA ALA A 98 -7.67 32.46 -14.38
C ALA A 98 -7.68 32.95 -12.92
N VAL A 99 -6.53 32.86 -12.24
CA VAL A 99 -6.26 33.47 -10.93
C VAL A 99 -4.96 34.26 -10.99
N GLU A 100 -4.74 35.18 -10.06
CA GLU A 100 -3.43 35.80 -9.89
C GLU A 100 -2.43 34.77 -9.31
N ASP A 101 -1.15 34.89 -9.69
CA ASP A 101 -0.02 34.13 -9.15
C ASP A 101 0.06 34.30 -7.61
N PRO A 102 0.07 33.22 -6.81
CA PRO A 102 0.29 33.30 -5.36
C PRO A 102 1.60 33.97 -4.93
N GLU A 103 2.64 33.97 -5.78
CA GLU A 103 3.90 34.70 -5.55
C GLU A 103 3.86 36.15 -6.09
N GLY A 104 2.84 36.51 -6.87
CA GLY A 104 2.66 37.83 -7.48
C GLY A 104 3.63 38.19 -8.61
N GLN A 105 4.41 37.24 -9.12
CA GLN A 105 5.49 37.51 -10.10
C GLN A 105 5.07 37.25 -11.56
N ARG A 106 4.15 36.31 -11.80
CA ARG A 106 3.77 35.80 -13.14
C ARG A 106 2.47 36.40 -13.69
N GLY A 107 1.82 37.30 -12.95
CA GLY A 107 0.50 37.81 -13.33
C GLY A 107 -0.57 36.74 -13.19
N LYS A 108 -1.36 36.48 -14.25
CA LYS A 108 -2.44 35.48 -14.21
C LYS A 108 -2.00 34.10 -14.70
N VAL A 109 -2.43 33.08 -13.97
CA VAL A 109 -2.15 31.65 -14.22
C VAL A 109 -3.44 30.83 -14.24
N LEU A 110 -3.37 29.63 -14.81
CA LEU A 110 -4.52 28.72 -14.91
C LEU A 110 -4.72 27.97 -13.58
N ALA A 111 -5.79 28.26 -12.84
CA ALA A 111 -6.23 27.44 -11.72
C ALA A 111 -7.13 26.31 -12.21
N TRP A 112 -6.75 25.07 -11.88
CA TRP A 112 -7.46 23.86 -12.24
C TRP A 112 -7.72 23.04 -10.98
N LEU A 113 -8.97 23.12 -10.48
CA LEU A 113 -9.28 22.88 -9.06
C LEU A 113 -10.11 21.62 -8.78
N LYS A 114 -10.48 20.84 -9.79
CA LYS A 114 -11.44 19.73 -9.69
C LYS A 114 -10.92 18.46 -10.37
N GLU A 115 -10.95 17.35 -9.64
CA GLU A 115 -10.67 16.01 -10.16
C GLU A 115 -11.76 15.57 -11.17
N GLU A 116 -11.45 14.60 -12.05
CA GLU A 116 -12.34 14.12 -13.12
C GLU A 116 -12.77 15.22 -14.12
N THR A 117 -11.90 16.20 -14.36
CA THR A 117 -12.06 17.22 -15.42
C THR A 117 -10.86 17.23 -16.37
N TRP A 118 -11.01 17.72 -17.60
CA TRP A 118 -9.92 17.91 -18.57
C TRP A 118 -9.85 19.34 -19.14
N VAL A 119 -8.66 19.70 -19.62
CA VAL A 119 -8.33 20.94 -20.36
C VAL A 119 -7.59 20.58 -21.64
N GLU A 120 -7.85 21.28 -22.73
CA GLU A 120 -7.28 21.03 -24.06
C GLU A 120 -6.66 22.29 -24.66
N TRP A 121 -5.44 22.17 -25.19
CA TRP A 121 -4.71 23.21 -25.91
C TRP A 121 -4.50 22.80 -27.36
N GLU A 122 -4.54 23.77 -28.26
CA GLU A 122 -4.13 23.60 -29.65
C GLU A 122 -2.71 24.14 -29.82
N VAL A 123 -1.81 23.33 -30.38
CA VAL A 123 -0.38 23.63 -30.50
C VAL A 123 0.07 23.38 -31.93
N ASN A 124 0.96 24.22 -32.47
CA ASN A 124 1.51 24.06 -33.80
C ASN A 124 3.02 23.79 -33.71
N VAL A 125 3.50 22.72 -34.33
CA VAL A 125 4.90 22.31 -34.33
C VAL A 125 5.51 22.43 -35.75
N PRO A 126 6.75 22.93 -35.88
CA PRO A 126 7.31 23.30 -37.18
C PRO A 126 7.83 22.13 -38.03
N GLU A 127 8.18 20.99 -37.40
CA GLU A 127 8.75 19.83 -38.08
C GLU A 127 8.20 18.51 -37.50
N SER A 128 8.32 17.41 -38.26
CA SER A 128 7.91 16.09 -37.80
C SER A 128 9.06 15.38 -37.07
N GLY A 129 8.83 14.92 -35.85
CA GLY A 129 9.85 14.24 -35.05
C GLY A 129 9.46 14.08 -33.59
N TYR A 130 10.42 13.65 -32.77
CA TYR A 130 10.24 13.60 -31.32
C TYR A 130 10.42 14.98 -30.69
N TYR A 131 9.53 15.27 -29.75
CA TYR A 131 9.58 16.39 -28.82
C TYR A 131 9.58 15.87 -27.38
N GLN A 132 10.17 16.64 -26.47
CA GLN A 132 9.94 16.53 -25.03
C GLN A 132 9.01 17.68 -24.59
N MET A 133 8.38 17.52 -23.43
CA MET A 133 7.46 18.52 -22.88
C MET A 133 7.73 18.75 -21.39
N SER A 134 7.41 19.95 -20.89
CA SER A 134 7.42 20.29 -19.46
C SER A 134 6.18 21.09 -19.06
N LEU A 135 5.85 21.10 -17.77
CA LEU A 135 4.93 22.04 -17.15
C LEU A 135 5.68 22.93 -16.16
N THR A 136 5.38 24.23 -16.16
CA THR A 136 5.64 25.10 -15.01
C THR A 136 4.35 25.21 -14.19
N TYR A 137 4.38 24.68 -12.96
CA TYR A 137 3.22 24.45 -12.11
C TYR A 137 3.47 24.87 -10.66
N TYR A 138 2.39 25.11 -9.92
CA TYR A 138 2.37 25.39 -8.49
C TYR A 138 1.29 24.53 -7.84
N MET A 139 1.61 23.94 -6.68
CA MET A 139 0.68 23.11 -5.91
C MET A 139 -0.05 23.97 -4.86
N PRO A 140 -1.35 24.29 -5.03
CA PRO A 140 -2.09 24.97 -3.98
C PRO A 140 -2.38 24.02 -2.80
N PRO A 141 -2.82 24.54 -1.63
CA PRO A 141 -3.31 23.71 -0.53
C PRO A 141 -4.35 22.69 -1.01
N GLY A 142 -4.18 21.43 -0.58
CA GLY A 142 -4.99 20.30 -1.06
C GLY A 142 -5.01 19.16 -0.04
N LYS A 143 -4.98 17.90 -0.51
CA LYS A 143 -5.06 16.70 0.35
C LYS A 143 -3.67 16.11 0.70
N ASN A 144 -2.61 16.90 0.55
CA ASN A 144 -1.19 16.55 0.81
C ASN A 144 -0.55 15.52 -0.14
N ALA A 145 -1.24 15.05 -1.18
CA ALA A 145 -0.68 14.12 -2.16
C ALA A 145 -0.03 14.84 -3.36
N ALA A 146 0.84 14.14 -4.09
CA ALA A 146 1.31 14.57 -5.41
C ALA A 146 0.13 14.69 -6.40
N ALA A 147 0.17 15.64 -7.33
CA ALA A 147 -0.82 15.73 -8.38
C ALA A 147 -0.59 14.67 -9.47
N GLU A 148 -1.68 14.17 -10.03
CA GLU A 148 -1.66 13.19 -11.13
C GLU A 148 -2.47 13.70 -12.31
N ARG A 149 -1.89 13.61 -13.50
CA ARG A 149 -2.50 14.03 -14.77
C ARG A 149 -2.36 12.92 -15.82
N ASP A 150 -3.26 12.89 -16.77
CA ASP A 150 -3.07 12.13 -18.02
C ASP A 150 -2.79 13.07 -19.20
N LEU A 151 -2.32 12.55 -20.33
CA LEU A 151 -2.13 13.33 -21.56
C LEU A 151 -2.53 12.51 -22.81
N MET A 152 -3.58 12.97 -23.49
CA MET A 152 -3.93 12.56 -24.83
C MET A 152 -3.34 13.52 -25.88
N ILE A 153 -2.95 12.98 -27.02
CA ILE A 153 -2.59 13.70 -28.24
C ILE A 153 -3.61 13.32 -29.32
N ASP A 154 -4.24 14.33 -29.92
CA ASP A 154 -5.28 14.20 -30.94
C ASP A 154 -6.43 13.24 -30.57
N GLY A 155 -6.77 13.20 -29.27
CA GLY A 155 -7.83 12.36 -28.71
C GLY A 155 -7.42 10.93 -28.38
N THR A 156 -6.13 10.57 -28.48
CA THR A 156 -5.60 9.24 -28.15
C THR A 156 -4.48 9.31 -27.11
N TYR A 157 -4.33 8.27 -26.28
CA TYR A 157 -3.11 8.12 -25.48
C TYR A 157 -1.98 7.58 -26.37
N PRO A 158 -0.81 8.25 -26.45
CA PRO A 158 0.26 7.80 -27.34
C PRO A 158 0.87 6.44 -26.91
N TYR A 159 0.95 6.23 -25.59
CA TYR A 159 1.45 5.04 -24.91
C TYR A 159 0.95 5.03 -23.45
N SER A 160 1.09 3.91 -22.75
CA SER A 160 0.50 3.69 -21.42
C SER A 160 0.94 4.68 -20.34
N GLU A 161 2.20 5.12 -20.35
CA GLU A 161 2.82 6.00 -19.35
C GLU A 161 2.22 7.42 -19.40
N ALA A 162 1.69 7.84 -20.56
CA ALA A 162 0.97 9.09 -20.71
C ALA A 162 -0.38 9.11 -19.96
N LYS A 163 -0.89 7.96 -19.48
CA LYS A 163 -2.07 7.90 -18.62
C LYS A 163 -1.81 8.35 -17.18
N ARG A 164 -0.55 8.46 -16.74
CA ARG A 164 -0.23 8.85 -15.35
C ARG A 164 1.12 9.57 -15.23
N LEU A 165 1.06 10.87 -15.41
CA LEU A 165 2.13 11.85 -15.18
C LEU A 165 2.00 12.38 -13.74
N THR A 166 3.09 12.34 -12.97
CA THR A 166 3.11 12.70 -11.53
C THR A 166 3.88 14.00 -11.27
N PHE A 167 3.31 14.87 -10.43
CA PHE A 167 3.87 16.19 -10.10
C PHE A 167 3.98 16.36 -8.58
N SER A 168 5.21 16.55 -8.08
CA SER A 168 5.53 16.55 -6.65
C SER A 168 5.04 17.82 -5.94
N ARG A 169 4.56 17.64 -4.70
CA ARG A 169 4.56 18.72 -3.70
C ARG A 169 5.99 18.90 -3.18
N MET A 170 6.29 20.02 -2.53
CA MET A 170 7.58 20.22 -1.86
C MET A 170 7.37 20.23 -0.35
N TRP A 171 8.26 19.58 0.39
CA TRP A 171 8.13 19.40 1.84
C TRP A 171 9.43 19.73 2.56
N LYS A 172 9.33 20.08 3.83
CA LYS A 172 10.44 20.16 4.78
C LYS A 172 10.00 19.80 6.19
N ASP A 173 10.95 19.58 7.08
CA ASP A 173 10.66 19.49 8.51
C ASP A 173 10.26 20.88 9.04
N ALA A 174 9.25 20.95 9.91
CA ALA A 174 8.79 22.20 10.50
C ALA A 174 9.83 22.88 11.44
N GLY A 175 10.87 22.15 11.85
CA GLY A 175 11.95 22.63 12.70
C GLY A 175 12.91 21.49 13.09
N LEU A 176 13.82 21.78 14.01
CA LEU A 176 14.70 20.76 14.60
C LEU A 176 13.88 19.79 15.49
N PRO A 177 14.34 18.53 15.66
CA PRO A 177 13.71 17.57 16.57
C PRO A 177 13.56 18.13 18.01
N ARG A 178 12.34 18.01 18.57
CA ARG A 178 12.10 18.22 20.00
C ARG A 178 12.69 17.04 20.80
N LYS A 179 12.70 17.11 22.13
CA LYS A 179 13.17 16.01 23.00
C LYS A 179 12.12 15.63 24.04
N ASP A 180 11.92 14.32 24.26
CA ASP A 180 11.12 13.83 25.40
C ASP A 180 11.88 14.00 26.73
N SER A 181 11.21 13.83 27.88
CA SER A 181 11.84 13.84 29.21
C SER A 181 13.01 12.86 29.39
N ARG A 182 13.15 11.84 28.53
CA ARG A 182 14.27 10.87 28.53
C ARG A 182 15.42 11.33 27.61
N GLY A 183 15.20 12.39 26.84
CA GLY A 183 16.13 13.01 25.89
C GLY A 183 16.17 12.34 24.52
N ASN A 184 15.17 11.54 24.17
CA ASN A 184 14.97 11.00 22.83
C ASN A 184 14.48 12.09 21.88
N HIS A 185 14.90 12.07 20.62
CA HIS A 185 14.41 12.97 19.58
C HIS A 185 12.96 12.62 19.21
N ILE A 186 12.04 13.56 19.43
CA ILE A 186 10.67 13.55 18.90
C ILE A 186 10.74 14.08 17.47
N ARG A 187 10.05 13.41 16.54
CA ARG A 187 10.11 13.76 15.10
C ARG A 187 9.48 15.14 14.85
N PRO A 188 10.09 16.00 14.01
CA PRO A 188 9.46 17.24 13.59
C PRO A 188 8.27 16.94 12.67
N ARG A 189 7.17 17.68 12.85
CA ARG A 189 6.03 17.66 11.93
C ARG A 189 6.49 17.99 10.51
N GLN A 190 5.89 17.32 9.53
CA GLN A 190 6.13 17.60 8.11
C GLN A 190 5.30 18.80 7.68
N MET A 191 5.94 19.75 6.99
CA MET A 191 5.33 21.00 6.55
C MET A 191 5.55 21.17 5.05
N GLU A 192 4.46 21.48 4.32
CA GLU A 192 4.52 21.79 2.91
C GLU A 192 5.26 23.12 2.66
N VAL A 193 5.97 23.19 1.53
CA VAL A 193 6.58 24.39 0.99
C VAL A 193 5.89 24.71 -0.33
N PHE A 194 5.20 25.84 -0.36
CA PHE A 194 4.55 26.33 -1.58
C PHE A 194 5.56 27.09 -2.45
N GLY A 195 5.48 26.89 -3.76
CA GLY A 195 6.29 27.59 -4.75
C GLY A 195 6.17 26.99 -6.15
N TRP A 196 6.58 27.74 -7.17
CA TRP A 196 6.58 27.24 -8.55
C TRP A 196 7.71 26.25 -8.83
N GLN A 197 7.37 25.18 -9.55
CA GLN A 197 8.28 24.15 -10.04
C GLN A 197 8.15 24.06 -11.57
N THR A 198 9.24 23.76 -12.27
CA THR A 198 9.16 23.26 -13.65
C THR A 198 9.57 21.80 -13.65
N ALA A 199 8.73 20.92 -14.18
CA ALA A 199 9.01 19.49 -14.32
C ALA A 199 8.80 19.05 -15.77
N PRO A 200 9.73 18.27 -16.35
CA PRO A 200 9.48 17.56 -17.59
C PRO A 200 8.37 16.51 -17.43
N LEU A 201 7.73 16.14 -18.53
CA LEU A 201 6.83 14.99 -18.57
C LEU A 201 7.66 13.70 -18.60
N GLU A 202 7.54 12.91 -17.54
CA GLU A 202 8.34 11.70 -17.32
C GLU A 202 7.45 10.53 -16.92
N ASP A 203 7.92 9.32 -17.17
CA ASP A 203 7.33 8.10 -16.64
C ASP A 203 7.29 8.16 -15.10
N SER A 204 6.09 8.01 -14.52
CA SER A 204 5.88 8.02 -13.07
C SER A 204 6.47 6.80 -12.35
N ARG A 205 6.85 5.75 -13.09
CA ARG A 205 7.56 4.55 -12.59
C ARG A 205 9.09 4.64 -12.71
N ARG A 206 9.63 5.65 -13.41
CA ARG A 206 11.07 5.82 -13.72
C ARG A 206 11.77 4.58 -14.28
N LEU A 207 11.04 3.80 -15.07
CA LEU A 207 11.57 2.78 -15.98
C LEU A 207 12.18 3.47 -17.21
N VAL A 208 11.56 4.54 -17.69
CA VAL A 208 12.18 5.45 -18.67
C VAL A 208 13.15 6.38 -17.93
N SER A 209 14.43 6.39 -18.35
CA SER A 209 15.52 7.12 -17.68
C SER A 209 15.66 8.59 -18.10
N GLU A 210 15.01 8.98 -19.20
CA GLU A 210 14.94 10.34 -19.75
C GLU A 210 13.47 10.81 -19.82
N PRO A 211 13.20 12.12 -19.93
CA PRO A 211 11.86 12.61 -20.22
C PRO A 211 11.24 12.00 -21.47
N LEU A 212 9.93 11.75 -21.37
CA LEU A 212 9.13 11.06 -22.37
C LEU A 212 9.17 11.81 -23.71
N ARG A 213 9.40 11.06 -24.79
CA ARG A 213 9.37 11.58 -26.16
C ARG A 213 7.99 11.40 -26.77
N PHE A 214 7.42 12.50 -27.25
CA PHE A 214 6.17 12.53 -27.98
C PHE A 214 6.49 12.71 -29.46
N TYR A 215 6.12 11.74 -30.30
CA TYR A 215 6.23 11.92 -31.75
C TYR A 215 5.08 12.79 -32.24
N LEU A 216 5.41 13.91 -32.88
CA LEU A 216 4.45 14.83 -33.50
C LEU A 216 4.82 15.03 -34.98
N THR A 217 3.84 15.43 -35.78
CA THR A 217 4.00 15.74 -37.20
C THR A 217 3.96 17.26 -37.43
N ALA A 218 4.70 17.77 -38.42
CA ALA A 218 4.66 19.18 -38.79
C ALA A 218 3.22 19.63 -39.05
N GLY A 219 2.72 20.58 -38.27
CA GLY A 219 1.30 20.96 -38.28
C GLY A 219 0.72 21.22 -36.89
N THR A 220 -0.60 21.15 -36.79
CA THR A 220 -1.36 21.49 -35.58
C THR A 220 -1.90 20.23 -34.89
N HIS A 221 -1.65 20.12 -33.59
CA HIS A 221 -2.05 19.03 -32.71
C HIS A 221 -2.91 19.52 -31.55
N ARG A 222 -3.73 18.63 -30.97
CA ARG A 222 -4.51 18.86 -29.75
C ARG A 222 -3.92 18.10 -28.58
N LEU A 223 -3.46 18.83 -27.58
CA LEU A 223 -2.98 18.27 -26.31
C LEU A 223 -4.12 18.38 -25.30
N ARG A 224 -4.70 17.24 -24.89
CA ARG A 224 -5.73 17.20 -23.84
C ARG A 224 -5.15 16.55 -22.59
N MET A 225 -5.23 17.25 -21.47
CA MET A 225 -4.76 16.79 -20.17
C MET A 225 -5.96 16.59 -19.23
N GLY A 226 -6.04 15.48 -18.52
CA GLY A 226 -7.03 15.18 -17.48
C GLY A 226 -6.49 15.36 -16.06
N ALA A 227 -7.34 15.79 -15.12
CA ALA A 227 -7.04 15.91 -13.69
C ALA A 227 -7.48 14.67 -12.92
N LEU A 228 -6.52 13.78 -12.65
CA LEU A 228 -6.78 12.50 -11.95
C LEU A 228 -6.79 12.68 -10.43
N ARG A 229 -5.85 13.45 -9.88
CA ARG A 229 -5.74 13.73 -8.44
C ARG A 229 -5.14 15.10 -8.15
N GLU A 230 -5.63 15.76 -7.10
CA GLU A 230 -5.19 17.06 -6.55
C GLU A 230 -5.37 18.29 -7.47
N PRO A 231 -5.71 19.47 -6.92
CA PRO A 231 -5.69 20.73 -7.64
C PRO A 231 -4.27 21.16 -8.03
N MET A 232 -4.16 21.98 -9.08
CA MET A 232 -2.88 22.50 -9.58
C MET A 232 -3.10 23.89 -10.19
N LEU A 233 -2.11 24.78 -10.06
CA LEU A 233 -1.99 25.98 -10.89
C LEU A 233 -0.94 25.73 -11.98
N ILE A 234 -1.20 26.16 -13.22
CA ILE A 234 -0.27 26.01 -14.35
C ILE A 234 0.00 27.38 -14.97
N GLU A 235 1.27 27.71 -15.17
CA GLU A 235 1.73 28.93 -15.87
C GLU A 235 1.76 28.66 -17.38
N LYS A 236 2.49 27.61 -17.78
CA LYS A 236 2.80 27.27 -19.17
C LYS A 236 3.08 25.78 -19.35
N ILE A 237 2.86 25.32 -20.58
CA ILE A 237 3.44 24.10 -21.15
C ILE A 237 4.61 24.55 -22.04
N GLU A 238 5.74 23.85 -21.97
CA GLU A 238 6.84 24.04 -22.93
C GLU A 238 6.99 22.75 -23.74
N ILE A 239 7.19 22.89 -25.06
CA ILE A 239 7.39 21.77 -26.00
C ILE A 239 8.70 22.05 -26.73
N TYR A 240 9.67 21.16 -26.61
CA TYR A 240 11.05 21.43 -27.02
C TYR A 240 11.74 20.21 -27.61
N SER A 241 12.79 20.44 -28.39
CA SER A 241 13.63 19.39 -28.95
C SER A 241 14.31 18.56 -27.85
N PRO A 242 14.33 17.21 -27.93
CA PRO A 242 14.83 16.35 -26.86
C PRO A 242 16.26 16.69 -26.42
N VAL A 243 16.47 16.78 -25.11
CA VAL A 243 17.75 17.22 -24.53
C VAL A 243 18.78 16.08 -24.59
N VAL A 244 19.73 16.20 -25.52
CA VAL A 244 20.91 15.35 -25.58
C VAL A 244 21.91 15.82 -24.51
N LEU A 245 22.09 15.03 -23.45
CA LEU A 245 23.08 15.31 -22.41
C LEU A 245 24.49 14.89 -22.89
N PRO A 246 25.54 15.69 -22.61
CA PRO A 246 26.91 15.29 -22.87
C PRO A 246 27.30 14.11 -21.97
N THR A 247 28.29 13.32 -22.39
CA THR A 247 28.93 12.33 -21.51
C THR A 247 29.72 13.00 -20.40
N TYR A 248 29.98 12.26 -19.32
CA TYR A 248 30.87 12.71 -18.24
C TYR A 248 32.25 13.15 -18.76
N GLU A 249 32.83 12.43 -19.74
CA GLU A 249 34.16 12.76 -20.29
C GLU A 249 34.14 14.11 -21.04
N GLU A 250 33.14 14.34 -21.89
CA GLU A 250 32.94 15.62 -22.59
C GLU A 250 32.69 16.76 -21.59
N LYS A 251 31.87 16.53 -20.56
CA LYS A 251 31.55 17.55 -19.56
C LYS A 251 32.73 17.88 -18.65
N LEU A 252 33.55 16.89 -18.32
CA LEU A 252 34.80 17.07 -17.60
C LEU A 252 35.84 17.83 -18.44
N ALA A 253 35.88 17.59 -19.76
CA ALA A 253 36.71 18.37 -20.68
C ALA A 253 36.22 19.83 -20.78
N GLU A 254 34.91 20.07 -20.86
CA GLU A 254 34.30 21.41 -20.83
C GLU A 254 34.68 22.18 -19.56
N TRP A 255 34.51 21.58 -18.37
CA TRP A 255 34.88 22.20 -17.10
C TRP A 255 36.39 22.50 -16.98
N LYS A 256 37.25 21.58 -17.44
CA LYS A 256 38.72 21.80 -17.49
C LYS A 256 39.08 22.92 -18.47
N ALA A 257 38.41 23.01 -19.61
CA ALA A 257 38.60 24.09 -20.60
C ALA A 257 38.10 25.46 -20.07
N ALA A 258 37.06 25.48 -19.25
CA ALA A 258 36.61 26.65 -18.50
C ALA A 258 37.58 27.07 -17.36
N GLY A 259 38.67 26.33 -17.14
CA GLY A 259 39.73 26.67 -16.19
C GLY A 259 39.53 26.15 -14.77
N LEU A 260 38.47 25.36 -14.53
CA LEU A 260 38.21 24.74 -13.22
C LEU A 260 39.32 23.72 -12.88
N LYS A 261 39.76 23.74 -11.63
CA LYS A 261 40.87 22.92 -11.10
C LYS A 261 40.34 22.02 -9.98
N PRO A 262 41.03 20.91 -9.64
CA PRO A 262 40.74 20.15 -8.42
C PRO A 262 40.58 21.06 -7.21
N ALA A 263 39.43 20.97 -6.54
CA ALA A 263 39.13 21.74 -5.35
C ALA A 263 40.06 21.36 -4.18
N ARG A 264 40.15 22.24 -3.19
CA ARG A 264 40.98 22.04 -1.97
C ARG A 264 40.13 22.00 -0.70
N SER A 265 38.99 22.67 -0.75
CA SER A 265 38.04 22.80 0.35
C SER A 265 37.09 21.60 0.42
N LEU A 266 36.67 21.25 1.63
CA LEU A 266 35.64 20.25 1.92
C LEU A 266 34.40 20.97 2.48
N VAL A 267 33.22 20.66 1.93
CA VAL A 267 31.92 21.10 2.48
C VAL A 267 31.11 19.84 2.79
N LYS A 268 30.59 19.69 4.01
CA LYS A 268 29.77 18.56 4.45
C LYS A 268 28.46 19.06 5.06
N VAL A 269 27.36 18.40 4.72
CA VAL A 269 26.00 18.68 5.22
C VAL A 269 25.39 17.36 5.71
N GLN A 270 24.67 17.38 6.83
CA GLN A 270 24.11 16.16 7.39
C GLN A 270 22.90 15.70 6.56
N GLY A 271 22.70 14.38 6.48
CA GLY A 271 21.68 13.78 5.63
C GLY A 271 20.28 14.21 6.04
N GLU A 272 20.02 14.29 7.35
CA GLU A 272 18.74 14.72 7.91
C GLU A 272 18.48 16.23 7.78
N GLU A 273 19.44 17.01 7.29
CA GLU A 273 19.33 18.45 7.00
C GLU A 273 18.95 18.75 5.54
N ALA A 274 18.37 17.76 4.83
CA ALA A 274 17.75 17.94 3.52
C ALA A 274 16.76 19.12 3.53
N ALA A 275 17.02 20.12 2.69
CA ALA A 275 16.34 21.41 2.70
C ALA A 275 14.95 21.37 2.07
N LEU A 276 14.80 20.55 1.02
CA LEU A 276 13.53 20.25 0.34
C LEU A 276 13.48 18.78 -0.08
N LYS A 277 12.26 18.28 -0.28
CA LYS A 277 11.95 16.88 -0.61
C LYS A 277 10.58 16.76 -1.26
N SER A 278 10.38 15.73 -2.08
CA SER A 278 9.18 15.53 -2.92
C SER A 278 7.92 15.07 -2.20
N ASP A 279 8.07 14.53 -0.99
CA ASP A 279 7.06 13.71 -0.31
C ASP A 279 7.28 13.77 1.21
N PRO A 280 6.21 13.83 2.04
CA PRO A 280 6.34 14.01 3.49
C PRO A 280 6.90 12.76 4.21
N THR A 281 6.82 11.57 3.61
CA THR A 281 7.37 10.35 4.20
C THR A 281 8.90 10.33 4.15
N LEU A 282 9.53 11.13 3.28
CA LEU A 282 10.98 11.35 3.30
C LEU A 282 11.32 12.21 4.51
N ARG A 283 12.09 11.69 5.47
CA ARG A 283 12.27 12.34 6.77
C ARG A 283 13.54 11.89 7.46
N ARG A 284 13.83 12.53 8.60
CA ARG A 284 14.83 12.06 9.57
C ARG A 284 14.38 10.72 10.17
N GLU A 285 15.26 9.74 10.17
CA GLU A 285 15.09 8.45 10.83
C GLU A 285 16.18 8.24 11.89
N TYR A 286 16.03 7.17 12.67
CA TYR A 286 16.95 6.78 13.73
C TYR A 286 17.70 5.51 13.34
N THR A 287 19.03 5.57 13.38
CA THR A 287 19.91 4.39 13.31
C THR A 287 20.84 4.34 14.52
N SER A 288 21.17 3.14 14.98
CA SER A 288 21.96 2.93 16.20
C SER A 288 23.45 2.69 15.94
N ASP A 289 23.96 2.79 14.71
CA ASP A 289 25.39 2.55 14.45
C ASP A 289 26.28 3.51 15.29
N PRO A 290 27.35 3.01 15.95
CA PRO A 290 28.28 3.84 16.72
C PRO A 290 29.00 4.93 15.91
N ARG A 291 28.97 4.85 14.57
CA ARG A 291 29.66 5.75 13.63
C ARG A 291 28.73 6.74 12.91
N GLU A 292 27.45 6.81 13.27
CA GLU A 292 26.55 7.85 12.75
C GLU A 292 26.90 9.24 13.32
N GLU A 293 26.59 10.29 12.57
CA GLU A 293 26.93 11.67 12.92
C GLU A 293 25.64 12.53 13.00
N PRO A 294 24.92 12.59 14.14
CA PRO A 294 25.37 12.26 15.50
C PRO A 294 25.09 10.83 15.98
N ALA A 295 26.02 10.28 16.76
CA ALA A 295 25.89 8.95 17.34
C ALA A 295 24.78 8.88 18.41
N SER A 296 24.00 7.80 18.38
CA SER A 296 22.78 7.63 19.21
C SER A 296 22.99 7.65 20.73
N GLN A 297 24.17 7.22 21.20
CA GLN A 297 24.52 7.09 22.63
C GLN A 297 23.47 6.36 23.51
N GLY A 298 22.72 5.43 22.92
CA GLY A 298 21.68 4.65 23.62
C GLY A 298 20.32 5.34 23.79
N LYS A 299 20.14 6.51 23.16
CA LYS A 299 18.86 7.22 22.98
C LYS A 299 18.38 7.10 21.54
N ILE A 300 17.11 7.38 21.29
CA ILE A 300 16.63 7.61 19.92
C ILE A 300 17.10 9.00 19.52
N ILE A 301 17.98 9.09 18.53
CA ILE A 301 18.47 10.34 17.95
C ILE A 301 18.15 10.26 16.46
N LEU A 302 17.49 11.27 15.91
CA LEU A 302 17.15 11.30 14.48
C LEU A 302 18.36 11.81 13.71
N ASN A 303 19.16 10.87 13.19
CA ASN A 303 20.56 11.02 12.77
C ASN A 303 20.87 10.40 11.40
N ALA A 304 19.83 10.03 10.64
CA ALA A 304 19.95 9.55 9.27
C ALA A 304 18.73 10.00 8.46
N PHE A 305 18.79 9.88 7.14
CA PHE A 305 17.72 10.30 6.23
C PHE A 305 17.24 9.19 5.29
N GLY A 306 15.94 9.16 5.02
CA GLY A 306 15.30 8.38 3.96
C GLY A 306 15.07 6.91 4.29
N ALA A 307 16.14 6.12 4.30
CA ALA A 307 16.13 4.66 4.46
C ALA A 307 15.05 3.97 3.57
N TRP A 308 14.23 3.08 4.16
CA TRP A 308 13.17 2.35 3.45
C TRP A 308 12.04 3.25 2.89
N ARG A 309 11.89 4.49 3.38
CA ARG A 309 10.87 5.42 2.86
C ARG A 309 11.29 5.97 1.51
N TRP A 310 12.58 6.25 1.35
CA TRP A 310 13.16 6.77 0.10
C TRP A 310 13.44 5.67 -0.93
N ARG A 311 12.39 4.91 -1.28
CA ARG A 311 12.45 3.78 -2.22
C ARG A 311 11.61 3.94 -3.49
N LEU A 312 10.67 4.89 -3.50
CA LEU A 312 9.67 5.04 -4.57
C LEU A 312 10.25 5.85 -5.73
N ALA A 313 9.96 5.42 -6.96
CA ALA A 313 10.37 6.09 -8.19
C ALA A 313 10.00 7.59 -8.20
N GLY A 314 10.92 8.44 -8.67
CA GLY A 314 10.72 9.89 -8.75
C GLY A 314 10.78 10.63 -7.40
N ALA A 315 10.87 9.92 -6.27
CA ALA A 315 10.98 10.56 -4.97
C ALA A 315 12.37 11.19 -4.79
N TRP A 316 12.44 12.46 -4.42
CA TRP A 316 13.67 13.25 -4.41
C TRP A 316 13.90 14.02 -3.10
N ALA A 317 15.17 14.32 -2.83
CA ALA A 317 15.63 15.14 -1.70
C ALA A 317 16.80 16.04 -2.14
N GLU A 318 16.91 17.21 -1.52
CA GLU A 318 17.87 18.27 -1.86
C GLU A 318 18.69 18.74 -0.67
N TRP A 319 19.98 18.96 -0.90
CA TRP A 319 20.89 19.60 0.05
C TRP A 319 21.49 20.86 -0.56
N VAL A 320 21.65 21.89 0.27
CA VAL A 320 22.20 23.19 -0.11
C VAL A 320 23.66 23.25 0.34
N PHE A 321 24.56 23.63 -0.56
CA PHE A 321 25.98 23.76 -0.28
C PHE A 321 26.47 25.18 -0.57
N ASP A 322 27.10 25.82 0.41
CA ASP A 322 27.83 27.07 0.22
C ASP A 322 29.29 26.74 -0.18
N VAL A 323 29.52 26.70 -1.50
CA VAL A 323 30.80 26.32 -2.12
C VAL A 323 31.81 27.48 -2.00
N PRO A 324 33.01 27.27 -1.41
CA PRO A 324 33.90 28.38 -1.01
C PRO A 324 34.85 28.88 -2.11
N GLU A 325 35.10 28.09 -3.17
CA GLU A 325 36.02 28.37 -4.28
C GLU A 325 35.51 27.75 -5.59
N ASP A 326 35.91 28.27 -6.75
CA ASP A 326 35.61 27.64 -8.04
C ASP A 326 36.47 26.36 -8.19
N GLY A 327 35.84 25.21 -8.48
CA GLY A 327 36.59 23.95 -8.54
C GLY A 327 35.85 22.73 -9.06
N LEU A 328 36.63 21.65 -9.24
CA LEU A 328 36.19 20.29 -9.48
C LEU A 328 36.15 19.53 -8.15
N TYR A 329 34.96 19.11 -7.74
CA TYR A 329 34.68 18.44 -6.46
C TYR A 329 34.26 16.98 -6.67
N GLU A 330 34.66 16.06 -5.79
CA GLU A 330 34.01 14.75 -5.64
C GLU A 330 32.69 14.93 -4.88
N PHE A 331 31.62 14.22 -5.29
CA PHE A 331 30.38 14.13 -4.50
C PHE A 331 30.37 12.81 -3.73
N ASP A 332 30.61 12.91 -2.43
CA ASP A 332 30.76 11.79 -1.50
C ASP A 332 29.63 11.79 -0.47
N ALA A 333 29.19 10.62 -0.04
CA ALA A 333 28.21 10.49 1.05
C ALA A 333 28.49 9.25 1.90
N LYS A 334 28.21 9.34 3.20
CA LYS A 334 28.11 8.15 4.05
C LYS A 334 26.68 7.61 3.97
N VAL A 335 26.56 6.35 3.56
CA VAL A 335 25.28 5.71 3.24
C VAL A 335 25.21 4.25 3.70
N TRP A 336 24.01 3.75 3.94
CA TRP A 336 23.73 2.33 4.04
C TRP A 336 22.73 1.85 2.96
N GLN A 337 23.08 0.72 2.36
CA GLN A 337 22.33 0.09 1.27
C GLN A 337 22.38 -1.44 1.48
N GLY A 338 21.56 -1.94 2.42
CA GLY A 338 21.50 -3.38 2.75
C GLY A 338 20.32 -4.12 2.14
N TRP A 339 19.56 -3.50 1.23
CA TRP A 339 18.36 -4.07 0.60
C TRP A 339 18.68 -4.75 -0.74
N ASN A 340 17.72 -5.50 -1.30
CA ASN A 340 17.80 -6.13 -2.64
C ASN A 340 18.97 -7.14 -2.80
N ASP A 341 19.31 -7.88 -1.72
CA ASP A 341 20.47 -8.77 -1.51
C ASP A 341 21.43 -8.93 -2.70
N GLY A 342 22.35 -7.97 -2.79
CA GLY A 342 23.46 -7.95 -3.74
C GLY A 342 23.28 -7.05 -4.95
N LEU A 343 22.07 -6.60 -5.28
CA LEU A 343 21.85 -5.58 -6.30
C LEU A 343 22.12 -4.18 -5.75
N PRO A 344 22.73 -3.27 -6.54
CA PRO A 344 22.79 -1.86 -6.20
C PRO A 344 21.42 -1.19 -6.28
N VAL A 345 21.33 0.02 -5.72
CA VAL A 345 20.25 0.97 -6.04
C VAL A 345 20.79 2.14 -6.84
N TYR A 346 19.92 2.86 -7.54
CA TYR A 346 20.30 3.95 -8.42
C TYR A 346 19.72 5.30 -7.96
N ARG A 347 20.44 6.38 -8.28
CA ARG A 347 19.96 7.76 -8.14
C ARG A 347 20.24 8.57 -9.40
N ARG A 348 19.28 9.38 -9.81
CA ARG A 348 19.53 10.52 -10.69
C ARG A 348 20.07 11.68 -9.86
N LEU A 349 21.19 12.25 -10.27
CA LEU A 349 21.85 13.40 -9.65
C LEU A 349 21.55 14.66 -10.46
N TYR A 350 21.12 15.73 -9.79
CA TYR A 350 21.05 17.06 -10.38
C TYR A 350 21.95 18.04 -9.62
N VAL A 351 22.52 18.98 -10.36
CA VAL A 351 23.18 20.19 -9.86
C VAL A 351 22.34 21.38 -10.32
N ASP A 352 21.90 22.23 -9.39
CA ASP A 352 21.08 23.42 -9.64
C ASP A 352 19.85 23.15 -10.54
N GLY A 353 19.17 22.04 -10.25
CA GLY A 353 17.97 21.60 -10.98
C GLY A 353 18.23 20.94 -12.34
N LYS A 354 19.49 20.71 -12.75
CA LYS A 354 19.84 20.09 -14.04
C LYS A 354 20.67 18.82 -13.86
N VAL A 355 20.39 17.79 -14.65
CA VAL A 355 21.28 16.61 -14.75
C VAL A 355 22.55 17.06 -15.50
N PRO A 356 23.76 16.96 -14.90
CA PRO A 356 24.95 17.63 -15.45
C PRO A 356 25.56 16.93 -16.67
N PHE A 357 25.41 15.60 -16.76
CA PHE A 357 25.91 14.73 -17.84
C PHE A 357 25.09 13.42 -17.87
N ARG A 358 25.12 12.68 -18.97
CA ARG A 358 24.25 11.53 -19.24
C ARG A 358 24.32 10.44 -18.15
N GLU A 359 25.51 10.13 -17.67
CA GLU A 359 25.75 9.09 -16.65
C GLU A 359 25.14 9.46 -15.29
N ALA A 360 24.87 10.75 -15.02
CA ALA A 360 24.20 11.21 -13.83
C ALA A 360 22.69 10.85 -13.77
N ASN A 361 22.09 10.29 -14.83
CA ASN A 361 20.71 9.79 -14.79
C ASN A 361 20.51 8.54 -13.91
N ALA A 362 21.57 7.74 -13.71
CA ALA A 362 21.48 6.49 -12.94
C ALA A 362 22.83 6.13 -12.31
N ILE A 363 23.31 6.96 -11.38
CA ILE A 363 24.52 6.65 -10.60
C ILE A 363 24.19 5.52 -9.63
N ALA A 364 25.02 4.46 -9.65
CA ALA A 364 24.84 3.29 -8.80
C ALA A 364 25.42 3.53 -7.39
N ILE A 365 24.68 3.07 -6.37
CA ILE A 365 25.15 2.89 -4.99
C ILE A 365 25.29 1.37 -4.78
N PRO A 366 26.51 0.84 -4.52
CA PRO A 366 26.74 -0.60 -4.40
C PRO A 366 26.13 -1.19 -3.12
N PHE A 367 25.71 -2.46 -3.20
CA PHE A 367 25.17 -3.20 -2.06
C PHE A 367 26.20 -3.41 -0.95
N ASN A 368 25.84 -3.03 0.27
CA ASN A 368 26.70 -3.24 1.43
C ASN A 368 25.90 -3.52 2.72
N ARG A 369 26.27 -4.60 3.41
CA ARG A 369 25.68 -4.97 4.70
C ARG A 369 26.10 -4.07 5.86
N ARG A 370 26.91 -3.03 5.60
CA ARG A 370 27.33 -1.99 6.55
C ARG A 370 27.26 -0.61 5.91
N GLN A 371 27.19 0.41 6.76
CA GLN A 371 27.49 1.81 6.43
C GLN A 371 28.84 1.92 5.67
N GLN A 372 28.83 2.64 4.56
CA GLN A 372 29.96 2.81 3.64
C GLN A 372 30.11 4.27 3.20
N ILE A 373 31.29 4.66 2.74
CA ILE A 373 31.44 5.89 1.95
C ILE A 373 31.17 5.51 0.49
N TRP A 374 30.13 6.10 -0.08
CA TRP A 374 29.88 6.08 -1.52
C TRP A 374 30.48 7.35 -2.13
N ARG A 375 31.23 7.20 -3.22
CA ARG A 375 31.63 8.31 -4.09
C ARG A 375 30.86 8.20 -5.39
N ALA A 376 30.24 9.27 -5.86
CA ALA A 376 29.47 9.24 -7.09
C ALA A 376 30.33 8.74 -8.27
N GLY A 377 29.82 7.77 -9.04
CA GLY A 377 30.51 7.16 -10.18
C GLY A 377 31.41 5.96 -9.84
N ALA A 378 32.01 5.91 -8.65
CA ALA A 378 32.88 4.78 -8.26
C ALA A 378 32.05 3.59 -7.74
N PHE A 379 32.04 2.48 -8.48
CA PHE A 379 31.22 1.31 -8.16
C PHE A 379 32.02 0.16 -7.51
N LYS A 380 33.29 0.04 -7.87
CA LYS A 380 34.25 -0.97 -7.40
C LYS A 380 35.48 -0.31 -6.79
N GLU A 381 36.21 -1.08 -5.99
CA GLU A 381 37.48 -0.64 -5.42
C GLU A 381 38.52 -0.43 -6.55
N GLY A 382 38.89 0.83 -6.78
CA GLY A 382 39.78 1.26 -7.87
C GLY A 382 39.13 2.09 -8.98
N ASP A 383 37.80 2.22 -9.01
CA ASP A 383 37.12 3.11 -9.95
C ASP A 383 37.36 4.59 -9.60
N GLU A 384 37.58 5.45 -10.61
CA GLU A 384 37.65 6.91 -10.41
C GLU A 384 36.23 7.51 -10.26
N PRO A 385 35.99 8.38 -9.26
CA PRO A 385 34.70 9.03 -9.06
C PRO A 385 34.44 10.16 -10.08
N PHE A 386 33.17 10.52 -10.24
CA PHE A 386 32.75 11.67 -11.02
C PHE A 386 33.07 12.97 -10.28
N LEU A 387 33.75 13.88 -10.98
CA LEU A 387 33.99 15.25 -10.55
C LEU A 387 32.86 16.18 -11.01
N LEU A 388 32.39 17.06 -10.14
CA LEU A 388 31.43 18.11 -10.44
C LEU A 388 32.15 19.46 -10.54
N GLY A 389 32.01 20.14 -11.67
CA GLY A 389 32.46 21.53 -11.84
C GLY A 389 31.48 22.50 -11.21
N LEU A 390 31.89 23.17 -10.13
CA LEU A 390 31.09 24.11 -9.35
C LEU A 390 31.79 25.46 -9.23
N THR A 391 31.00 26.52 -9.07
CA THR A 391 31.49 27.88 -8.81
C THR A 391 31.44 28.20 -7.31
N LYS A 392 32.14 29.24 -6.90
CA LYS A 392 32.00 29.82 -5.56
C LYS A 392 30.59 30.41 -5.40
N GLY A 393 29.83 29.89 -4.46
CA GLY A 393 28.48 30.36 -4.15
C GLY A 393 27.57 29.25 -3.64
N ARG A 394 26.28 29.58 -3.55
CA ARG A 394 25.25 28.63 -3.11
C ARG A 394 24.82 27.74 -4.27
N HIS A 395 25.11 26.45 -4.17
CA HIS A 395 24.67 25.41 -5.09
C HIS A 395 23.66 24.46 -4.43
N VAL A 396 22.84 23.80 -5.24
CA VAL A 396 21.84 22.82 -4.77
C VAL A 396 22.04 21.48 -5.45
N ILE A 397 22.21 20.43 -4.64
CA ILE A 397 22.37 19.06 -5.12
C ILE A 397 21.10 18.27 -4.81
N ARG A 398 20.42 17.78 -5.86
CA ARG A 398 19.26 16.87 -5.73
C ARG A 398 19.69 15.44 -6.02
N LEU A 399 19.23 14.51 -5.20
CA LEU A 399 19.17 13.09 -5.55
C LEU A 399 17.70 12.69 -5.73
N GLU A 400 17.41 11.97 -6.81
CA GLU A 400 16.09 11.43 -7.14
C GLU A 400 16.19 9.91 -7.33
N VAL A 401 15.18 9.17 -6.87
CA VAL A 401 15.09 7.72 -7.10
C VAL A 401 14.83 7.41 -8.58
N SER A 402 15.78 6.72 -9.20
CA SER A 402 15.63 6.11 -10.54
C SER A 402 15.75 4.59 -10.45
N VAL A 403 15.08 3.85 -11.34
CA VAL A 403 15.23 2.38 -11.43
C VAL A 403 16.50 2.01 -12.22
N GLY A 404 16.95 2.90 -13.11
CA GLY A 404 18.21 2.76 -13.83
C GLY A 404 18.26 1.51 -14.72
N PRO A 405 19.42 0.87 -14.88
CA PRO A 405 19.59 -0.35 -15.68
C PRO A 405 18.63 -1.50 -15.34
N LEU A 406 18.07 -1.55 -14.12
CA LEU A 406 17.09 -2.58 -13.74
C LEU A 406 15.72 -2.42 -14.44
N ALA A 407 15.47 -1.29 -15.12
CA ALA A 407 14.23 -1.05 -15.84
C ALA A 407 14.01 -2.05 -17.00
N GLU A 408 15.07 -2.46 -17.70
CA GLU A 408 14.98 -3.51 -18.73
C GLU A 408 14.55 -4.85 -18.10
N THR A 409 15.11 -5.17 -16.93
CA THR A 409 14.76 -6.36 -16.15
C THR A 409 13.30 -6.33 -15.70
N VAL A 410 12.83 -5.22 -15.12
CA VAL A 410 11.43 -5.06 -14.68
C VAL A 410 10.47 -5.21 -15.87
N SER A 411 10.74 -4.53 -16.98
CA SER A 411 9.91 -4.60 -18.19
C SER A 411 9.90 -6.01 -18.80
N THR A 412 11.03 -6.71 -18.79
CA THR A 412 11.11 -8.12 -19.24
C THR A 412 10.31 -9.05 -18.33
N ILE A 413 10.33 -8.82 -17.01
CA ILE A 413 9.54 -9.61 -16.05
C ILE A 413 8.04 -9.41 -16.26
N GLU A 414 7.60 -8.17 -16.53
CA GLU A 414 6.18 -7.85 -16.80
C GLU A 414 5.71 -8.41 -18.15
N GLU A 415 6.54 -8.32 -19.19
CA GLU A 415 6.34 -8.97 -20.49
C GLU A 415 6.18 -10.49 -20.36
N VAL A 416 7.11 -11.15 -19.65
CA VAL A 416 7.04 -12.59 -19.39
C VAL A 416 5.80 -12.95 -18.56
N SER A 417 5.48 -12.19 -17.52
CA SER A 417 4.28 -12.39 -16.70
C SER A 417 2.99 -12.32 -17.53
N ARG A 418 2.94 -11.43 -18.55
CA ARG A 418 1.83 -11.38 -19.51
C ARG A 418 1.76 -12.64 -20.38
N ARG A 419 2.91 -13.13 -20.89
CA ARG A 419 2.98 -14.37 -21.69
C ARG A 419 2.51 -15.59 -20.90
N LEU A 420 2.90 -15.72 -19.62
CA LEU A 420 2.41 -16.78 -18.75
C LEU A 420 0.89 -16.75 -18.58
N SER A 421 0.27 -15.56 -18.59
CA SER A 421 -1.19 -15.42 -18.56
C SER A 421 -1.85 -15.94 -19.84
N VAL A 422 -1.23 -15.69 -20.99
CA VAL A 422 -1.70 -16.18 -22.29
C VAL A 422 -1.58 -17.71 -22.36
N PHE A 423 -0.41 -18.28 -22.00
CA PHE A 423 -0.22 -19.73 -21.93
C PHE A 423 -1.22 -20.41 -20.99
N ASN A 424 -1.45 -19.85 -19.80
CA ASN A 424 -2.42 -20.40 -18.85
C ASN A 424 -3.84 -20.43 -19.46
N ARG A 425 -4.26 -19.36 -20.13
CA ARG A 425 -5.58 -19.30 -20.79
C ARG A 425 -5.68 -20.28 -21.96
N GLU A 426 -4.67 -20.34 -22.84
CA GLU A 426 -4.63 -21.28 -23.96
C GLU A 426 -4.71 -22.75 -23.49
N VAL A 427 -3.98 -23.10 -22.43
CA VAL A 427 -4.05 -24.43 -21.82
C VAL A 427 -5.44 -24.69 -21.24
N VAL A 428 -6.00 -23.76 -20.45
CA VAL A 428 -7.36 -23.90 -19.88
C VAL A 428 -8.45 -24.01 -20.94
N MET A 429 -8.32 -23.36 -22.10
CA MET A 429 -9.26 -23.51 -23.22
C MET A 429 -9.20 -24.89 -23.88
N VAL A 430 -8.05 -25.57 -23.86
CA VAL A 430 -7.90 -26.95 -24.40
C VAL A 430 -8.22 -28.01 -23.35
N THR A 431 -7.95 -27.75 -22.06
CA THR A 431 -7.99 -28.78 -21.00
C THR A 431 -9.12 -28.62 -19.98
N GLY A 432 -9.77 -27.47 -19.94
CA GLY A 432 -10.56 -27.03 -18.79
C GLY A 432 -9.67 -26.53 -17.62
N PRO A 433 -10.26 -25.91 -16.59
CA PRO A 433 -9.52 -25.40 -15.43
C PRO A 433 -8.99 -26.52 -14.50
N ASP A 434 -9.72 -27.63 -14.41
CA ASP A 434 -9.35 -28.85 -13.66
C ASP A 434 -9.17 -30.02 -14.66
N PRO A 435 -7.97 -30.22 -15.23
CA PRO A 435 -7.72 -31.26 -16.22
C PRO A 435 -7.76 -32.67 -15.61
N ASP A 436 -8.42 -33.60 -16.30
CA ASP A 436 -8.30 -35.05 -16.02
C ASP A 436 -6.82 -35.51 -16.20
N PRO A 437 -6.12 -35.94 -15.14
CA PRO A 437 -4.71 -36.34 -15.20
C PRO A 437 -4.47 -37.64 -15.97
N ASN A 438 -5.52 -38.27 -16.51
CA ASN A 438 -5.49 -39.54 -17.23
C ASN A 438 -5.82 -39.38 -18.73
N PHE A 439 -5.99 -38.14 -19.21
CA PHE A 439 -6.36 -37.82 -20.59
C PHE A 439 -5.18 -37.20 -21.37
N GLU A 440 -4.89 -37.69 -22.58
CA GLU A 440 -3.85 -37.14 -23.47
C GLU A 440 -4.36 -35.90 -24.23
N TYR A 441 -4.25 -34.71 -23.63
CA TYR A 441 -4.69 -33.45 -24.26
C TYR A 441 -3.86 -32.98 -25.46
N ARG A 442 -2.62 -33.45 -25.61
CA ARG A 442 -1.71 -33.13 -26.73
C ARG A 442 -1.64 -31.64 -27.07
N ILE A 443 -1.49 -30.81 -26.03
CA ILE A 443 -1.57 -29.34 -26.13
C ILE A 443 -0.50 -28.73 -27.05
N GLU A 444 0.62 -29.41 -27.25
CA GLU A 444 1.66 -29.04 -28.21
C GLU A 444 1.23 -29.14 -29.69
N ASN A 445 0.15 -29.87 -29.97
CA ASN A 445 -0.53 -29.92 -31.26
C ASN A 445 -1.78 -29.03 -31.32
N ASN A 446 -2.36 -28.69 -30.16
CA ASN A 446 -3.62 -27.94 -30.04
C ASN A 446 -3.44 -26.46 -29.64
N ILE A 447 -2.21 -26.01 -29.38
CA ILE A 447 -1.88 -24.60 -29.06
C ILE A 447 -0.73 -24.15 -29.99
N PRO A 448 -0.97 -23.23 -30.94
CA PRO A 448 0.01 -22.77 -31.92
C PRO A 448 1.32 -22.26 -31.31
N ASP A 449 2.43 -22.79 -31.83
CA ASP A 449 3.81 -22.46 -31.46
C ASP A 449 4.12 -22.54 -29.96
N LEU A 450 3.37 -23.32 -29.16
CA LEU A 450 3.55 -23.44 -27.70
C LEU A 450 5.01 -23.68 -27.29
N VAL A 451 5.64 -24.72 -27.85
CA VAL A 451 7.03 -25.11 -27.52
C VAL A 451 8.06 -24.03 -27.91
N PRO A 452 8.04 -23.45 -29.13
CA PRO A 452 8.82 -22.25 -29.45
C PRO A 452 8.59 -21.08 -28.48
N ARG A 453 7.33 -20.72 -28.22
CA ARG A 453 6.95 -19.57 -27.39
C ARG A 453 7.39 -19.73 -25.93
N LEU A 454 7.32 -20.93 -25.36
CA LEU A 454 7.86 -21.25 -24.03
C LEU A 454 9.38 -21.11 -23.99
N ASN A 455 10.09 -21.64 -24.99
CA ASN A 455 11.55 -21.55 -25.10
C ASN A 455 12.06 -20.10 -25.22
N ASP A 456 11.40 -19.28 -26.03
CA ASP A 456 11.72 -17.84 -26.15
C ASP A 456 11.48 -17.11 -24.82
N THR A 457 10.37 -17.41 -24.15
CA THR A 457 10.01 -16.82 -22.86
C THR A 457 11.02 -17.19 -21.76
N ALA A 458 11.53 -18.43 -21.76
CA ALA A 458 12.65 -18.85 -20.91
C ALA A 458 13.95 -18.10 -21.25
N ALA A 459 14.29 -17.98 -22.53
CA ALA A 459 15.50 -17.28 -22.99
C ALA A 459 15.52 -15.79 -22.60
N MET A 460 14.36 -15.13 -22.54
CA MET A 460 14.23 -13.75 -22.04
C MET A 460 14.61 -13.63 -20.56
N LEU A 461 14.16 -14.55 -19.71
CA LEU A 461 14.54 -14.60 -18.30
C LEU A 461 16.03 -14.94 -18.13
N GLU A 462 16.55 -15.91 -18.89
CA GLU A 462 17.97 -16.26 -18.88
C GLU A 462 18.89 -15.07 -19.25
N LYS A 463 18.47 -14.24 -20.22
CA LYS A 463 19.19 -13.02 -20.60
C LYS A 463 19.32 -12.07 -19.40
N GLN A 464 18.22 -11.83 -18.69
CA GLN A 464 18.22 -10.97 -17.49
C GLN A 464 19.07 -11.57 -16.37
N VAL A 465 19.00 -12.88 -16.13
CA VAL A 465 19.86 -13.59 -15.16
C VAL A 465 21.35 -13.38 -15.48
N LYS A 466 21.74 -13.43 -16.76
CA LYS A 466 23.11 -13.17 -17.24
C LYS A 466 23.50 -11.69 -17.03
N GLN A 467 22.64 -10.74 -17.41
CA GLN A 467 22.88 -9.29 -17.22
C GLN A 467 23.07 -8.91 -15.74
N MET A 468 22.16 -9.33 -14.86
CA MET A 468 22.23 -9.04 -13.42
C MET A 468 23.47 -9.65 -12.77
N THR A 469 23.83 -10.88 -13.15
CA THR A 469 25.02 -11.57 -12.62
C THR A 469 26.32 -10.89 -13.09
N ALA A 470 26.37 -10.43 -14.34
CA ALA A 470 27.54 -9.73 -14.89
C ALA A 470 27.75 -8.34 -14.25
N ALA A 471 26.68 -7.59 -13.98
CA ALA A 471 26.76 -6.26 -13.35
C ALA A 471 27.37 -6.31 -11.94
N VAL A 472 26.98 -7.30 -11.13
CA VAL A 472 27.43 -7.44 -9.73
C VAL A 472 28.68 -8.33 -9.59
N GLY A 473 28.98 -9.18 -10.58
CA GLY A 473 30.05 -10.20 -10.51
C GLY A 473 29.69 -11.43 -9.67
N ARG A 474 28.46 -11.50 -9.16
CA ARG A 474 27.86 -12.67 -8.48
C ARG A 474 26.36 -12.70 -8.75
N ARG A 475 25.74 -13.87 -8.63
CA ARG A 475 24.30 -14.06 -8.87
C ARG A 475 23.48 -13.53 -7.69
N PRO A 476 22.65 -12.48 -7.86
CA PRO A 476 21.80 -11.95 -6.79
C PRO A 476 20.56 -12.84 -6.57
N ALA A 477 19.87 -12.67 -5.44
CA ALA A 477 18.70 -13.47 -5.07
C ALA A 477 17.59 -13.47 -6.15
N ALA A 478 17.29 -12.31 -6.75
CA ALA A 478 16.33 -12.18 -7.84
C ALA A 478 16.65 -13.10 -9.03
N ALA A 479 17.93 -13.18 -9.42
CA ALA A 479 18.42 -13.98 -10.54
C ALA A 479 18.47 -15.50 -10.25
N ASN A 480 18.10 -15.92 -9.03
CA ASN A 480 17.76 -17.32 -8.75
C ASN A 480 16.31 -17.60 -9.11
N THR A 481 15.36 -16.76 -8.68
CA THR A 481 13.92 -16.94 -9.03
C THR A 481 13.66 -16.78 -10.53
N LEU A 482 14.25 -15.79 -11.20
CA LEU A 482 14.07 -15.63 -12.65
C LEU A 482 14.52 -16.88 -13.43
N ALA A 483 15.58 -17.55 -13.00
CA ALA A 483 16.04 -18.78 -13.62
C ALA A 483 15.19 -19.99 -13.22
N MET A 484 14.73 -20.10 -11.96
CA MET A 484 13.81 -21.17 -11.57
C MET A 484 12.57 -21.21 -12.47
N VAL A 485 12.02 -20.03 -12.79
CA VAL A 485 10.92 -19.90 -13.77
C VAL A 485 11.38 -20.23 -15.19
N ALA A 486 12.58 -19.81 -15.62
CA ALA A 486 13.12 -20.17 -16.93
C ALA A 486 13.32 -21.69 -17.08
N ASP A 487 13.91 -22.36 -16.08
CA ASP A 487 14.16 -23.79 -16.03
C ASP A 487 12.85 -24.59 -16.04
N GLN A 488 11.81 -24.10 -15.35
CA GLN A 488 10.45 -24.65 -15.44
C GLN A 488 9.83 -24.48 -16.83
N LEU A 489 10.00 -23.31 -17.48
CA LEU A 489 9.51 -23.09 -18.85
C LEU A 489 10.27 -23.93 -19.89
N ARG A 490 11.57 -24.19 -19.69
CA ARG A 490 12.34 -25.16 -20.48
C ARG A 490 11.78 -26.57 -20.30
N HIS A 491 11.56 -26.99 -19.05
CA HIS A 491 10.98 -28.31 -18.74
C HIS A 491 9.57 -28.48 -19.33
N MET A 492 8.73 -27.44 -19.29
CA MET A 492 7.41 -27.42 -19.94
C MET A 492 7.51 -27.51 -21.47
N ALA A 493 8.56 -26.96 -22.08
CA ALA A 493 8.77 -27.02 -23.52
C ALA A 493 9.43 -28.34 -23.98
N GLU A 494 10.17 -29.01 -23.11
CA GLU A 494 10.73 -30.36 -23.33
C GLU A 494 9.70 -31.47 -23.06
N TYR A 495 8.81 -31.26 -22.08
CA TYR A 495 7.76 -32.19 -21.63
C TYR A 495 6.38 -31.49 -21.55
N PRO A 496 5.71 -31.19 -22.69
CA PRO A 496 4.44 -30.46 -22.71
C PRO A 496 3.31 -31.13 -21.92
N GLU A 497 3.32 -32.46 -21.79
CA GLU A 497 2.35 -33.21 -20.99
C GLU A 497 2.36 -32.80 -19.51
N THR A 498 3.49 -32.30 -19.01
CA THR A 498 3.63 -31.86 -17.62
C THR A 498 2.84 -30.59 -17.31
N ILE A 499 2.58 -29.76 -18.33
CA ILE A 499 1.76 -28.54 -18.24
C ILE A 499 0.31 -28.89 -17.87
N THR A 500 -0.23 -29.97 -18.44
CA THR A 500 -1.63 -30.40 -18.24
C THR A 500 -1.88 -31.12 -16.91
N THR A 501 -0.87 -31.23 -16.06
CA THR A 501 -1.07 -31.68 -14.67
C THR A 501 -1.64 -30.52 -13.82
N PRO A 502 -2.39 -30.80 -12.74
CA PRO A 502 -2.84 -29.76 -11.81
C PRO A 502 -1.69 -28.92 -11.19
N GLY A 503 -0.48 -29.48 -11.11
CA GLY A 503 0.74 -28.74 -10.74
C GLY A 503 1.26 -27.84 -11.86
N GLY A 504 1.19 -28.30 -13.11
CA GLY A 504 1.61 -27.57 -14.31
C GLY A 504 0.81 -26.28 -14.50
N ILE A 505 -0.52 -26.36 -14.61
CA ILE A 505 -1.41 -25.19 -14.75
C ILE A 505 -1.21 -24.22 -13.59
N LYS A 506 -1.26 -24.72 -12.34
CA LYS A 506 -1.03 -23.88 -11.14
C LYS A 506 0.32 -23.15 -11.18
N SER A 507 1.37 -23.79 -11.70
CA SER A 507 2.71 -23.19 -11.75
C SER A 507 2.80 -21.95 -12.63
N PHE A 508 1.94 -21.75 -13.64
CA PHE A 508 1.87 -20.47 -14.36
C PHE A 508 1.48 -19.34 -13.41
N GLY A 509 0.41 -19.51 -12.63
CA GLY A 509 -0.06 -18.52 -11.65
C GLY A 509 0.93 -18.27 -10.50
N ASP A 510 1.56 -19.34 -9.99
CA ASP A 510 2.60 -19.24 -8.96
C ASP A 510 3.84 -18.49 -9.49
N ASN A 511 4.22 -18.73 -10.74
CA ASN A 511 5.35 -18.06 -11.39
C ASN A 511 5.02 -16.61 -11.74
N GLN A 512 3.81 -16.30 -12.23
CA GLN A 512 3.34 -14.93 -12.39
C GLN A 512 3.39 -14.13 -11.08
N THR A 513 2.98 -14.76 -9.98
CA THR A 513 2.99 -14.14 -8.63
C THR A 513 4.42 -13.91 -8.13
N SER A 514 5.30 -14.88 -8.33
CA SER A 514 6.73 -14.80 -7.99
C SER A 514 7.46 -13.73 -8.80
N LEU A 515 7.22 -13.69 -10.12
CA LEU A 515 7.73 -12.66 -11.03
C LEU A 515 7.20 -11.26 -10.66
N SER A 516 5.90 -11.13 -10.38
CA SER A 516 5.27 -9.88 -9.96
C SER A 516 5.90 -9.30 -8.68
N THR A 517 6.16 -10.16 -7.70
CA THR A 517 6.82 -9.79 -6.45
C THR A 517 8.23 -9.25 -6.71
N TRP A 518 9.00 -9.89 -7.60
CA TRP A 518 10.33 -9.40 -7.97
C TRP A 518 10.33 -8.12 -8.82
N ALA A 519 9.40 -7.96 -9.77
CA ALA A 519 9.24 -6.70 -10.51
C ALA A 519 9.00 -5.51 -9.56
N THR A 520 8.14 -5.69 -8.56
CA THR A 520 7.86 -4.69 -7.52
C THR A 520 9.09 -4.44 -6.63
N SER A 521 9.78 -5.50 -6.21
CA SER A 521 11.00 -5.43 -5.39
C SER A 521 12.13 -4.66 -6.09
N LEU A 522 12.35 -4.90 -7.39
CA LEU A 522 13.38 -4.22 -8.20
C LEU A 522 13.07 -2.73 -8.45
N GLN A 523 11.80 -2.33 -8.47
CA GLN A 523 11.40 -0.91 -8.48
C GLN A 523 11.62 -0.23 -7.12
N GLY A 524 11.73 -0.99 -6.03
CA GLY A 524 12.07 -0.48 -4.71
C GLY A 524 13.56 -0.17 -4.59
N GLN A 525 13.89 1.11 -4.48
CA GLN A 525 15.28 1.61 -4.53
C GLN A 525 15.72 2.34 -3.22
N PRO A 526 15.59 1.71 -2.03
CA PRO A 526 15.83 2.35 -0.73
C PRO A 526 17.31 2.70 -0.47
N LEU A 527 17.54 3.82 0.22
CA LEU A 527 18.86 4.32 0.61
C LEU A 527 18.79 5.08 1.93
N GLU A 528 19.65 4.72 2.88
CA GLU A 528 19.88 5.47 4.13
C GLU A 528 21.12 6.37 3.96
N VAL A 529 21.03 7.62 4.39
CA VAL A 529 22.11 8.62 4.29
C VAL A 529 22.39 9.25 5.66
N ASP A 530 23.65 9.21 6.09
CA ASP A 530 24.17 9.88 7.29
C ASP A 530 24.55 11.34 6.96
N TRP A 531 25.35 11.55 5.91
CA TRP A 531 25.76 12.86 5.43
C TRP A 531 26.14 12.85 3.96
N VAL A 532 26.13 14.03 3.34
CA VAL A 532 26.57 14.31 1.97
C VAL A 532 27.67 15.38 1.96
N ALA A 533 28.59 15.31 1.00
CA ALA A 533 29.76 16.18 0.94
C ALA A 533 30.16 16.53 -0.50
N LEU A 534 30.69 17.75 -0.65
CA LEU A 534 31.49 18.18 -1.79
C LEU A 534 32.95 18.22 -1.34
N ALA A 535 33.75 17.29 -1.84
CA ALA A 535 35.08 16.98 -1.34
C ALA A 535 36.19 17.34 -2.34
N PRO A 536 37.41 17.65 -1.87
CA PRO A 536 38.56 17.78 -2.75
C PRO A 536 38.94 16.39 -3.32
N PRO A 537 39.36 16.27 -4.60
CA PRO A 537 39.60 14.97 -5.22
C PRO A 537 40.62 14.09 -4.47
N GLY A 538 40.27 12.83 -4.25
CA GLY A 538 41.04 11.87 -3.47
C GLY A 538 40.86 11.97 -1.94
N GLN A 539 39.82 12.66 -1.45
CA GLN A 539 39.58 12.89 -0.01
C GLN A 539 39.58 11.58 0.78
N GLN A 540 40.42 11.51 1.82
CA GLN A 540 40.49 10.36 2.72
C GLN A 540 39.48 10.50 3.85
N TRP A 541 38.67 9.47 4.07
CA TRP A 541 37.59 9.46 5.05
C TRP A 541 37.86 8.50 6.20
N ALA A 542 37.25 8.77 7.36
CA ALA A 542 37.20 7.80 8.44
C ALA A 542 36.35 6.58 8.04
N ARG A 543 36.63 5.41 8.64
CA ARG A 543 35.91 4.16 8.37
C ARG A 543 34.42 4.31 8.71
N ALA A 544 33.56 4.27 7.69
CA ALA A 544 32.13 4.52 7.80
C ALA A 544 31.40 3.61 8.81
N GLY A 545 31.38 2.30 8.60
CA GLY A 545 30.66 1.38 9.49
C GLY A 545 31.44 0.96 10.74
N SER A 546 30.71 0.57 11.79
CA SER A 546 31.26 -0.12 12.96
C SER A 546 31.88 -1.48 12.62
N ASN A 547 32.88 -1.93 13.40
CA ASN A 547 33.47 -3.26 13.25
C ASN A 547 32.74 -4.31 14.12
N TYR A 548 33.01 -5.60 13.93
CA TYR A 548 32.30 -6.68 14.66
C TYR A 548 32.43 -6.59 16.19
N LEU A 549 33.54 -6.08 16.73
CA LEU A 549 33.74 -5.89 18.17
C LEU A 549 33.00 -4.65 18.67
N GLU A 550 33.14 -3.52 17.99
CA GLU A 550 32.38 -2.28 18.27
C GLU A 550 30.86 -2.55 18.27
N PHE A 551 30.36 -3.29 17.28
CA PHE A 551 28.95 -3.69 17.16
C PHE A 551 28.51 -4.65 18.27
N ALA A 552 29.33 -5.67 18.60
CA ALA A 552 29.01 -6.62 19.66
C ALA A 552 29.03 -5.95 21.05
N GLU A 553 29.96 -5.03 21.29
CA GLU A 553 30.03 -4.24 22.52
C GLU A 553 28.83 -3.29 22.66
N ARG A 554 28.45 -2.58 21.57
CA ARG A 554 27.22 -1.77 21.55
C ARG A 554 25.99 -2.63 21.82
N THR A 555 25.86 -3.76 21.11
CA THR A 555 24.71 -4.69 21.29
C THR A 555 24.64 -5.23 22.72
N ALA A 556 25.77 -5.53 23.36
CA ALA A 556 25.81 -5.93 24.76
C ALA A 556 25.40 -4.79 25.72
N LYS A 557 25.84 -3.56 25.46
CA LYS A 557 25.44 -2.35 26.22
C LYS A 557 23.95 -2.04 26.06
N GLU A 558 23.43 -2.12 24.83
CA GLU A 558 22.00 -1.96 24.51
C GLU A 558 21.14 -3.03 25.18
N LEU A 559 21.58 -4.29 25.14
CA LEU A 559 20.91 -5.40 25.83
C LEU A 559 20.88 -5.21 27.35
N VAL A 560 22.00 -4.82 27.96
CA VAL A 560 22.04 -4.49 29.40
C VAL A 560 21.12 -3.31 29.73
N ALA A 561 21.13 -2.25 28.91
CA ALA A 561 20.21 -1.12 29.08
C ALA A 561 18.74 -1.52 28.89
N SER A 562 18.43 -2.51 28.04
CA SER A 562 17.06 -2.95 27.80
C SER A 562 16.40 -3.58 29.03
N PHE A 563 17.16 -4.22 29.93
CA PHE A 563 16.63 -4.76 31.18
C PHE A 563 16.23 -3.69 32.21
N GLY A 564 16.62 -2.43 32.00
CA GLY A 564 16.25 -1.28 32.83
C GLY A 564 15.36 -0.25 32.12
N LYS A 565 14.87 -0.53 30.91
CA LYS A 565 13.99 0.35 30.14
C LYS A 565 12.57 -0.22 30.10
N ASP A 566 11.59 0.58 30.53
CA ASP A 566 10.19 0.32 30.17
C ASP A 566 9.96 0.76 28.71
N TYR A 567 9.37 -0.14 27.91
CA TYR A 567 9.11 0.05 26.47
C TYR A 567 7.62 0.31 26.15
N GLY A 568 6.72 0.18 27.13
CA GLY A 568 5.27 0.39 26.97
C GLY A 568 4.84 1.85 27.10
N GLN A 569 5.58 2.65 27.86
CA GLN A 569 5.31 4.07 28.10
C GLN A 569 6.03 4.99 27.11
N ILE A 570 5.33 5.98 26.55
CA ILE A 570 5.90 6.99 25.65
C ILE A 570 5.78 8.38 26.27
N GLY A 571 6.90 9.12 26.30
CA GLY A 571 6.90 10.54 26.66
C GLY A 571 6.83 10.76 28.17
N ASP A 572 6.17 11.87 28.54
CA ASP A 572 6.14 12.36 29.90
C ASP A 572 5.05 11.65 30.71
N VAL A 573 5.43 11.16 31.91
CA VAL A 573 4.53 10.41 32.79
C VAL A 573 4.04 11.33 33.90
N TYR A 574 2.75 11.64 33.89
CA TYR A 574 2.13 12.46 34.92
C TYR A 574 1.87 11.60 36.18
N GLU A 575 2.66 11.84 37.24
CA GLU A 575 2.46 11.21 38.55
C GLU A 575 1.23 11.80 39.26
N GLY A 576 0.14 11.02 39.34
CA GLY A 576 -1.06 11.40 40.09
C GLY A 576 -2.29 10.57 39.72
N THR A 577 -3.35 10.68 40.51
CA THR A 577 -4.63 9.96 40.26
C THR A 577 -5.53 10.64 39.24
N GLU A 578 -5.35 11.94 38.97
CA GLU A 578 -6.20 12.71 38.04
C GLU A 578 -5.90 12.45 36.56
N ALA A 579 -4.71 11.95 36.22
CA ALA A 579 -4.29 11.70 34.84
C ALA A 579 -5.04 10.51 34.22
N LEU A 580 -5.53 10.68 32.99
CA LEU A 580 -6.13 9.60 32.20
C LEU A 580 -5.06 8.63 31.72
N ASN A 581 -5.18 7.35 32.03
CA ASN A 581 -4.36 6.32 31.43
C ASN A 581 -5.09 5.80 30.20
N VAL A 582 -4.54 6.08 29.01
CA VAL A 582 -5.12 5.69 27.73
C VAL A 582 -4.26 4.60 27.10
N TRP A 583 -4.90 3.52 26.65
CA TRP A 583 -4.23 2.42 25.95
C TRP A 583 -4.56 2.46 24.46
N VAL A 584 -3.54 2.44 23.62
CA VAL A 584 -3.68 2.43 22.15
C VAL A 584 -3.32 1.05 21.63
N ALA A 585 -4.27 0.41 20.92
CA ALA A 585 -4.18 -0.95 20.38
C ALA A 585 -3.49 -1.04 19.00
N MET A 586 -2.96 0.08 18.50
CA MET A 586 -2.45 0.27 17.15
C MET A 586 -0.93 0.16 17.10
N GLY A 587 -0.35 0.25 15.89
CA GLY A 587 1.10 0.33 15.71
C GLY A 587 1.70 1.53 16.45
N ARG A 588 3.00 1.44 16.79
CA ARG A 588 3.73 2.44 17.60
C ARG A 588 3.57 3.86 17.06
N GLU A 589 3.67 4.02 15.76
CA GLU A 589 3.59 5.30 15.05
C GLU A 589 2.22 5.98 15.22
N TRP A 590 1.13 5.21 15.28
CA TRP A 590 -0.22 5.72 15.51
C TRP A 590 -0.37 6.25 16.95
N ALA A 591 0.19 5.53 17.93
CA ALA A 591 0.23 5.97 19.32
C ALA A 591 1.17 7.18 19.55
N GLU A 592 2.29 7.26 18.83
CA GLU A 592 3.18 8.43 18.81
C GLU A 592 2.45 9.68 18.29
N ILE A 593 1.64 9.58 17.22
CA ILE A 593 0.82 10.70 16.73
C ILE A 593 -0.28 11.08 17.74
N ILE A 594 -1.05 10.12 18.27
CA ILE A 594 -2.10 10.40 19.28
C ILE A 594 -1.51 11.13 20.50
N LYS A 595 -0.31 10.72 20.95
CA LYS A 595 0.42 11.37 22.04
C LYS A 595 0.85 12.81 21.69
N ASP A 596 1.45 13.02 20.52
CA ASP A 596 1.91 14.36 20.14
C ASP A 596 0.72 15.32 19.95
N MET A 597 -0.41 14.85 19.42
CA MET A 597 -1.69 15.57 19.37
C MET A 597 -2.29 15.82 20.77
N VAL A 598 -2.08 14.90 21.72
CA VAL A 598 -2.49 15.09 23.12
C VAL A 598 -1.68 16.19 23.81
N GLU A 599 -0.38 16.28 23.51
CA GLU A 599 0.53 17.27 24.10
C GLU A 599 0.39 18.67 23.46
N ASP A 600 0.09 18.76 22.16
CA ASP A 600 -0.02 20.05 21.46
C ASP A 600 -1.46 20.60 21.30
N ASP A 601 -2.48 19.74 21.40
CA ASP A 601 -3.89 20.13 21.22
C ASP A 601 -4.77 19.84 22.45
N PHE A 602 -4.91 18.57 22.86
CA PHE A 602 -5.87 18.19 23.90
C PHE A 602 -5.54 18.78 25.28
N THR A 603 -4.32 18.54 25.77
CA THR A 603 -3.90 18.98 27.12
C THR A 603 -3.85 20.51 27.21
N PRO A 604 -3.32 21.25 26.21
CA PRO A 604 -3.37 22.72 26.22
C PRO A 604 -4.79 23.31 26.12
N LYS A 605 -5.71 22.71 25.34
CA LYS A 605 -7.11 23.19 25.22
C LYS A 605 -7.97 22.88 26.45
N THR A 606 -7.71 21.77 27.16
CA THR A 606 -8.61 21.26 28.22
C THR A 606 -8.04 21.31 29.63
N GLY A 607 -6.71 21.35 29.80
CA GLY A 607 -6.05 21.17 31.09
C GLY A 607 -6.07 19.73 31.64
N ILE A 608 -6.53 18.74 30.86
CA ILE A 608 -6.63 17.33 31.29
C ILE A 608 -5.31 16.60 30.96
N PRO A 609 -4.53 16.13 31.96
CA PRO A 609 -3.32 15.35 31.71
C PRO A 609 -3.64 13.90 31.30
N VAL A 610 -2.85 13.37 30.35
CA VAL A 610 -3.09 12.06 29.72
C VAL A 610 -1.77 11.29 29.56
N ASN A 611 -1.74 10.06 30.05
CA ASN A 611 -0.64 9.09 29.92
C ASN A 611 -0.97 8.09 28.78
N ILE A 612 -0.26 8.17 27.65
CA ILE A 612 -0.42 7.23 26.52
C ILE A 612 0.46 5.99 26.72
N ASN A 613 -0.14 4.80 26.58
CA ASN A 613 0.56 3.51 26.59
C ASN A 613 0.26 2.74 25.30
N ILE A 614 1.28 2.10 24.69
CA ILE A 614 1.08 1.16 23.58
C ILE A 614 0.77 -0.22 24.16
N LEU A 615 -0.19 -0.92 23.54
CA LEU A 615 -0.22 -2.37 23.55
C LEU A 615 0.06 -2.92 22.13
N PRO A 616 0.95 -3.92 21.98
CA PRO A 616 1.21 -4.54 20.69
C PRO A 616 -0.08 -4.99 19.98
N GLY A 617 -0.22 -4.61 18.71
CA GLY A 617 -1.39 -4.94 17.89
C GLY A 617 -1.76 -6.43 17.96
N GLY A 618 -3.05 -6.70 18.14
CA GLY A 618 -3.60 -8.04 18.40
C GLY A 618 -3.89 -8.34 19.88
N GLN A 619 -3.16 -7.75 20.84
CA GLN A 619 -3.34 -8.06 22.27
C GLN A 619 -4.70 -7.61 22.87
N LEU A 620 -5.45 -6.77 22.14
CA LEU A 620 -6.77 -6.27 22.54
C LEU A 620 -7.95 -6.87 21.74
N GLY A 621 -7.74 -7.99 21.04
CA GLY A 621 -8.82 -8.69 20.33
C GLY A 621 -8.55 -10.15 19.97
N ALA A 622 -7.29 -10.61 19.90
CA ALA A 622 -6.96 -11.93 19.35
C ALA A 622 -6.07 -12.79 20.27
N GLY A 623 -6.64 -13.88 20.79
CA GLY A 623 -5.90 -15.08 21.19
C GLY A 623 -5.44 -15.18 22.66
N SER A 624 -5.80 -16.32 23.28
CA SER A 624 -5.24 -16.89 24.52
C SER A 624 -5.39 -16.10 25.83
N VAL A 625 -5.02 -14.82 25.88
CA VAL A 625 -5.08 -13.98 27.08
C VAL A 625 -5.37 -12.53 26.67
N ASN A 626 -6.62 -12.11 26.75
CA ASN A 626 -6.98 -10.70 26.59
C ASN A 626 -6.33 -9.87 27.73
N VAL A 627 -5.44 -8.94 27.37
CA VAL A 627 -4.69 -8.14 28.35
C VAL A 627 -5.60 -7.23 29.16
N ILE A 628 -6.68 -6.71 28.56
CA ILE A 628 -7.71 -5.94 29.27
C ILE A 628 -8.50 -6.84 30.24
N LEU A 629 -8.71 -8.13 29.93
CA LEU A 629 -9.39 -9.04 30.86
C LEU A 629 -8.54 -9.31 32.11
N LEU A 630 -7.22 -9.53 31.96
CA LEU A 630 -6.30 -9.59 33.10
C LEU A 630 -6.26 -8.25 33.87
N ALA A 631 -6.26 -7.12 33.16
CA ALA A 631 -6.28 -5.80 33.77
C ALA A 631 -7.57 -5.58 34.59
N ALA A 632 -8.73 -5.97 34.08
CA ALA A 632 -10.02 -5.85 34.76
C ALA A 632 -10.07 -6.74 36.01
N VAL A 633 -9.67 -8.01 35.89
CA VAL A 633 -9.59 -8.95 37.03
C VAL A 633 -8.60 -8.49 38.11
N THR A 634 -7.56 -7.74 37.74
CA THR A 634 -6.57 -7.18 38.69
C THR A 634 -6.83 -5.73 39.12
N GLY A 635 -7.94 -5.11 38.67
CA GLY A 635 -8.28 -3.72 39.02
C GLY A 635 -7.36 -2.65 38.42
N LYS A 636 -6.75 -2.94 37.27
CA LYS A 636 -5.74 -2.12 36.57
C LYS A 636 -6.09 -1.81 35.11
N THR A 637 -7.37 -1.76 34.77
CA THR A 637 -7.81 -1.28 33.44
C THR A 637 -7.33 0.15 33.18
N PRO A 638 -7.12 0.53 31.91
CA PRO A 638 -7.00 1.93 31.55
C PRO A 638 -8.33 2.66 31.81
N ASP A 639 -8.29 3.99 31.78
CA ASP A 639 -9.50 4.82 31.82
C ASP A 639 -10.21 4.78 30.44
N VAL A 640 -9.43 4.79 29.35
CA VAL A 640 -9.90 4.71 27.96
C VAL A 640 -9.02 3.75 27.15
N ALA A 641 -9.59 3.00 26.20
CA ALA A 641 -8.79 2.35 25.15
C ALA A 641 -9.24 2.79 23.75
N LEU A 642 -8.29 2.87 22.81
CA LEU A 642 -8.50 3.24 21.41
C LEU A 642 -7.99 2.13 20.49
N GLY A 643 -8.76 1.79 19.47
CA GLY A 643 -8.46 0.74 18.49
C GLY A 643 -8.83 -0.67 18.95
N ALA A 644 -9.70 -0.81 19.95
CA ALA A 644 -10.18 -2.11 20.41
C ALA A 644 -11.04 -2.82 19.35
N SER A 645 -11.23 -4.13 19.49
CA SER A 645 -12.12 -4.91 18.62
C SER A 645 -13.60 -4.50 18.84
N PRO A 646 -14.49 -4.71 17.84
CA PRO A 646 -15.87 -4.24 17.93
C PRO A 646 -16.72 -5.04 18.92
N ASP A 647 -16.27 -6.21 19.34
CA ASP A 647 -16.93 -7.14 20.27
C ASP A 647 -16.67 -6.79 21.74
N LEU A 648 -15.49 -6.22 22.01
CA LEU A 648 -15.00 -5.88 23.34
C LEU A 648 -15.98 -5.01 24.18
N PRO A 649 -16.70 -4.01 23.63
CA PRO A 649 -17.57 -3.16 24.44
C PRO A 649 -18.66 -3.96 25.16
N VAL A 650 -19.33 -4.87 24.45
CA VAL A 650 -20.41 -5.68 25.02
C VAL A 650 -19.86 -6.79 25.91
N GLU A 651 -18.76 -7.45 25.52
CA GLU A 651 -18.08 -8.44 26.38
C GLU A 651 -17.74 -7.90 27.77
N PHE A 652 -17.35 -6.63 27.87
CA PHE A 652 -17.00 -6.00 29.15
C PHE A 652 -18.20 -5.33 29.82
N ALA A 653 -19.21 -4.87 29.07
CA ALA A 653 -20.47 -4.38 29.62
C ALA A 653 -21.27 -5.48 30.35
N ILE A 654 -21.27 -6.71 29.81
CA ILE A 654 -21.79 -7.93 30.47
C ILE A 654 -21.20 -8.13 31.89
N ARG A 655 -20.00 -7.60 32.14
CA ARG A 655 -19.21 -7.78 33.37
C ARG A 655 -19.17 -6.52 34.26
N ASP A 656 -20.04 -5.54 34.00
CA ASP A 656 -20.06 -4.19 34.61
C ASP A 656 -18.71 -3.43 34.53
N ALA A 657 -17.85 -3.79 33.58
CA ALA A 657 -16.50 -3.23 33.45
C ALA A 657 -16.41 -1.97 32.56
N MET A 658 -17.56 -1.48 32.06
CA MET A 658 -17.66 -0.40 31.08
C MET A 658 -18.49 0.80 31.59
N THR A 659 -18.27 1.97 31.00
CA THR A 659 -19.14 3.15 31.17
C THR A 659 -20.09 3.25 29.97
N ALA A 660 -21.40 3.29 30.23
CA ALA A 660 -22.41 3.59 29.23
C ALA A 660 -22.29 5.05 28.76
N LEU A 661 -22.23 5.27 27.44
CA LEU A 661 -21.93 6.56 26.84
C LEU A 661 -23.18 7.41 26.59
N ASP A 662 -24.34 6.77 26.39
CA ASP A 662 -25.65 7.41 26.28
C ASP A 662 -26.06 8.22 27.53
N GLN A 663 -25.41 7.96 28.67
CA GLN A 663 -25.59 8.71 29.93
C GLN A 663 -24.93 10.11 29.91
N PHE A 664 -24.11 10.43 28.91
CA PHE A 664 -23.54 11.78 28.75
C PHE A 664 -24.48 12.70 27.95
N PRO A 665 -24.76 13.94 28.41
CA PRO A 665 -25.81 14.79 27.81
C PRO A 665 -25.67 15.10 26.31
N ASP A 666 -24.46 15.08 25.78
CA ASP A 666 -24.13 15.39 24.38
C ASP A 666 -23.92 14.14 23.49
N TYR A 667 -24.09 12.92 24.03
CA TYR A 667 -23.94 11.68 23.27
C TYR A 667 -24.81 11.63 22.00
N GLN A 668 -26.06 12.10 22.08
CA GLN A 668 -26.98 12.09 20.95
C GLN A 668 -26.54 13.02 19.80
N GLU A 669 -25.68 14.01 20.04
CA GLU A 669 -25.03 14.79 18.98
C GLU A 669 -23.74 14.11 18.49
N VAL A 670 -22.91 13.59 19.41
CA VAL A 670 -21.65 12.91 19.07
C VAL A 670 -21.87 11.68 18.18
N ARG A 671 -22.92 10.89 18.44
CA ARG A 671 -23.24 9.68 17.65
C ARG A 671 -23.58 9.97 16.18
N LYS A 672 -24.02 11.20 15.84
CA LYS A 672 -24.38 11.61 14.46
C LYS A 672 -23.18 11.70 13.52
N ARG A 673 -21.95 11.65 14.05
CA ARG A 673 -20.70 11.55 13.26
C ARG A 673 -20.60 10.23 12.48
N PHE A 674 -21.33 9.20 12.90
CA PHE A 674 -21.22 7.82 12.42
C PHE A 674 -22.48 7.37 11.68
N ARG A 675 -22.37 6.26 10.93
CA ARG A 675 -23.54 5.56 10.38
C ARG A 675 -24.26 4.79 11.51
N PRO A 676 -25.60 4.82 11.62
CA PRO A 676 -26.31 4.10 12.68
C PRO A 676 -25.98 2.59 12.74
N GLY A 677 -25.83 1.94 11.59
CA GLY A 677 -25.49 0.52 11.52
C GLY A 677 -24.09 0.15 12.02
N ALA A 678 -23.18 1.12 12.16
CA ALA A 678 -21.87 0.92 12.78
C ALA A 678 -21.94 0.86 14.31
N LEU A 679 -23.00 1.38 14.94
CA LEU A 679 -23.17 1.42 16.40
C LEU A 679 -23.80 0.14 16.96
N ILE A 680 -24.43 -0.67 16.10
CA ILE A 680 -25.13 -1.92 16.45
C ILE A 680 -24.31 -2.87 17.34
N PRO A 681 -23.00 -3.11 17.13
CA PRO A 681 -22.24 -4.09 17.92
C PRO A 681 -21.95 -3.63 19.36
N TYR A 682 -22.20 -2.36 19.70
CA TYR A 682 -21.83 -1.76 20.99
C TYR A 682 -23.03 -1.51 21.90
N HIS A 683 -24.24 -1.89 21.45
CA HIS A 683 -25.48 -1.72 22.18
C HIS A 683 -25.75 -2.93 23.07
N TYR A 684 -26.05 -2.70 24.36
CA TYR A 684 -26.38 -3.77 25.31
C TYR A 684 -27.26 -3.23 26.45
N GLN A 685 -28.36 -3.92 26.76
CA GLN A 685 -29.32 -3.53 27.81
C GLN A 685 -29.85 -2.09 27.70
N GLY A 686 -30.08 -1.58 26.50
CA GLY A 686 -30.54 -0.21 26.26
C GLY A 686 -29.44 0.87 26.28
N HIS A 687 -28.18 0.50 26.50
CA HIS A 687 -27.04 1.41 26.62
C HIS A 687 -26.00 1.21 25.49
N ASP A 688 -25.34 2.30 25.08
CA ASP A 688 -24.33 2.33 24.02
C ASP A 688 -22.91 2.45 24.65
N TYR A 689 -22.00 1.50 24.42
CA TYR A 689 -20.73 1.39 25.17
C TYR A 689 -19.44 1.80 24.44
N ALA A 690 -19.51 2.18 23.16
CA ALA A 690 -18.34 2.60 22.38
C ALA A 690 -18.68 3.61 21.29
N LEU A 691 -17.63 4.24 20.73
CA LEU A 691 -17.69 4.99 19.47
C LEU A 691 -16.71 4.39 18.45
N PRO A 692 -17.08 4.28 17.16
CA PRO A 692 -16.15 3.93 16.09
C PRO A 692 -14.96 4.90 15.98
N LEU A 693 -13.81 4.38 15.57
CA LEU A 693 -12.62 5.15 15.15
C LEU A 693 -12.35 4.95 13.66
N SER A 694 -12.18 3.69 13.24
CA SER A 694 -12.13 3.30 11.83
C SER A 694 -13.32 2.44 11.44
N GLN A 695 -13.75 2.56 10.19
CA GLN A 695 -14.79 1.75 9.57
C GLN A 695 -14.24 1.16 8.28
N ASP A 696 -14.34 -0.15 8.10
CA ASP A 696 -14.01 -0.85 6.85
C ASP A 696 -15.30 -1.04 6.03
N PHE A 697 -15.19 -1.56 4.81
CA PHE A 697 -16.25 -1.66 3.82
C PHE A 697 -16.11 -2.94 3.00
N MET A 698 -17.21 -3.45 2.44
CA MET A 698 -17.20 -4.50 1.43
C MET A 698 -17.68 -3.93 0.09
N MET A 699 -16.85 -4.03 -0.93
CA MET A 699 -17.02 -3.38 -2.24
C MET A 699 -16.76 -4.35 -3.37
N LEU A 700 -17.34 -4.07 -4.54
CA LEU A 700 -17.01 -4.76 -5.78
C LEU A 700 -15.81 -4.06 -6.43
N PHE A 701 -14.73 -4.81 -6.67
CA PHE A 701 -13.54 -4.37 -7.41
C PHE A 701 -13.58 -4.95 -8.82
N TYR A 702 -13.22 -4.16 -9.83
CA TYR A 702 -13.22 -4.58 -11.24
C TYR A 702 -12.09 -3.96 -12.08
N ARG A 703 -11.68 -4.68 -13.12
CA ARG A 703 -10.79 -4.28 -14.22
C ARG A 703 -11.62 -3.72 -15.37
N LYS A 704 -11.58 -2.41 -15.59
CA LYS A 704 -12.38 -1.70 -16.61
C LYS A 704 -12.03 -2.15 -18.02
N ASP A 705 -10.74 -2.39 -18.25
CA ASP A 705 -10.19 -2.92 -19.49
C ASP A 705 -10.76 -4.30 -19.82
N ILE A 706 -10.77 -5.23 -18.86
CA ILE A 706 -11.18 -6.61 -19.10
C ILE A 706 -12.71 -6.73 -19.19
N LEU A 707 -13.47 -5.99 -18.38
CA LEU A 707 -14.94 -5.94 -18.56
C LEU A 707 -15.32 -5.28 -19.89
N SER A 708 -14.67 -4.17 -20.28
CA SER A 708 -14.95 -3.50 -21.55
C SER A 708 -14.53 -4.32 -22.77
N LEU A 709 -13.50 -5.16 -22.66
CA LEU A 709 -13.08 -6.13 -23.69
C LEU A 709 -14.18 -7.16 -23.97
N LEU A 710 -14.78 -7.70 -22.91
CA LEU A 710 -15.83 -8.72 -22.98
C LEU A 710 -17.24 -8.13 -23.20
N GLY A 711 -17.37 -6.81 -23.42
CA GLY A 711 -18.66 -6.11 -23.50
C GLY A 711 -19.46 -6.10 -22.19
N LEU A 712 -18.86 -6.58 -21.09
CA LEU A 712 -19.49 -6.74 -19.78
C LEU A 712 -19.67 -5.40 -19.07
N LYS A 713 -20.83 -5.23 -18.44
CA LYS A 713 -21.13 -4.09 -17.57
C LYS A 713 -20.69 -4.39 -16.14
N ILE A 714 -20.41 -3.35 -15.34
CA ILE A 714 -20.20 -3.51 -13.91
C ILE A 714 -21.54 -3.89 -13.27
N PRO A 715 -21.67 -5.06 -12.61
CA PRO A 715 -22.95 -5.54 -12.09
C PRO A 715 -23.37 -4.78 -10.84
N ASN A 716 -24.68 -4.57 -10.71
CA ASN A 716 -25.36 -3.93 -9.60
C ASN A 716 -26.15 -4.93 -8.76
N THR A 717 -26.60 -6.04 -9.36
CA THR A 717 -27.28 -7.14 -8.65
C THR A 717 -26.48 -8.44 -8.66
N TRP A 718 -26.83 -9.36 -7.77
CA TRP A 718 -26.27 -10.71 -7.79
C TRP A 718 -26.68 -11.51 -9.02
N ASP A 719 -27.90 -11.29 -9.54
CA ASP A 719 -28.34 -11.86 -10.82
C ASP A 719 -27.39 -11.47 -11.98
N GLU A 720 -27.04 -10.18 -12.08
CA GLU A 720 -26.06 -9.68 -13.06
C GLU A 720 -24.63 -10.23 -12.84
N VAL A 721 -24.28 -10.66 -11.61
CA VAL A 721 -23.04 -11.42 -11.36
C VAL A 721 -23.17 -12.84 -11.90
N TYR A 722 -24.26 -13.55 -11.61
CA TYR A 722 -24.47 -14.93 -12.05
C TYR A 722 -24.60 -15.06 -13.58
N GLU A 723 -25.21 -14.09 -14.25
CA GLU A 723 -25.21 -13.98 -15.72
C GLU A 723 -23.80 -13.75 -16.29
N MET A 724 -22.91 -13.11 -15.53
CA MET A 724 -21.52 -12.84 -15.95
C MET A 724 -20.57 -14.04 -15.76
N LEU A 725 -20.78 -14.90 -14.75
CA LEU A 725 -19.83 -15.97 -14.43
C LEU A 725 -19.49 -16.92 -15.60
N PRO A 726 -20.46 -17.37 -16.43
CA PRO A 726 -20.16 -18.22 -17.58
C PRO A 726 -19.25 -17.55 -18.63
N GLU A 727 -19.42 -16.24 -18.87
CA GLU A 727 -18.60 -15.49 -19.84
C GLU A 727 -17.15 -15.35 -19.34
N LEU A 728 -16.97 -15.08 -18.05
CA LEU A 728 -15.64 -15.09 -17.44
C LEU A 728 -14.99 -16.47 -17.58
N GLN A 729 -15.71 -17.54 -17.24
CA GLN A 729 -15.20 -18.90 -17.29
C GLN A 729 -14.85 -19.36 -18.71
N ALA A 730 -15.66 -19.02 -19.71
CA ALA A 730 -15.36 -19.28 -21.12
C ALA A 730 -14.05 -18.62 -21.60
N ASN A 731 -13.71 -17.45 -21.04
CA ASN A 731 -12.47 -16.73 -21.33
C ASN A 731 -11.28 -17.16 -20.44
N GLY A 732 -11.44 -18.17 -19.58
CA GLY A 732 -10.43 -18.63 -18.62
C GLY A 732 -10.19 -17.64 -17.46
N LEU A 733 -11.22 -16.87 -17.08
CA LEU A 733 -11.19 -15.84 -16.06
C LEU A 733 -12.11 -16.21 -14.87
N GLU A 734 -11.82 -15.64 -13.71
CA GLU A 734 -12.46 -16.03 -12.44
C GLU A 734 -13.11 -14.84 -11.72
N PHE A 735 -14.20 -15.09 -10.99
CA PHE A 735 -14.75 -14.15 -10.01
C PHE A 735 -14.23 -14.47 -8.61
N PHE A 736 -13.87 -13.45 -7.83
CA PHE A 736 -13.49 -13.64 -6.43
C PHE A 736 -14.61 -13.29 -5.43
N TYR A 737 -14.80 -14.15 -4.44
CA TYR A 737 -15.58 -13.85 -3.24
C TYR A 737 -14.89 -14.43 -1.99
N PRO A 738 -14.87 -13.74 -0.85
CA PRO A 738 -14.23 -14.24 0.37
C PRO A 738 -14.97 -15.47 0.94
N SER A 739 -14.31 -16.63 0.89
CA SER A 739 -14.76 -17.83 1.58
C SER A 739 -14.32 -17.82 3.06
N PRO A 740 -15.03 -18.52 3.97
CA PRO A 740 -14.57 -18.71 5.35
C PRO A 740 -13.21 -19.42 5.44
N ALA A 741 -12.88 -20.25 4.45
CA ALA A 741 -11.58 -20.90 4.35
C ALA A 741 -10.45 -19.95 3.93
N ALA A 742 -10.77 -18.81 3.31
CA ALA A 742 -9.81 -17.78 2.91
C ALA A 742 -9.62 -16.68 3.97
N VAL A 743 -10.70 -16.21 4.62
CA VAL A 743 -10.66 -15.09 5.58
C VAL A 743 -10.79 -15.48 7.05
N GLY A 744 -11.18 -16.72 7.36
CA GLY A 744 -11.33 -17.22 8.74
C GLY A 744 -12.59 -16.74 9.48
N ASP A 745 -13.47 -16.01 8.79
CA ASP A 745 -14.64 -15.32 9.36
C ASP A 745 -15.90 -15.48 8.47
N ILE A 746 -17.06 -15.09 9.00
CA ILE A 746 -18.38 -15.11 8.37
C ILE A 746 -18.80 -13.82 7.66
N GLY A 747 -17.97 -12.78 7.60
CA GLY A 747 -18.28 -11.54 6.88
C GLY A 747 -18.66 -11.72 5.40
N GLY A 748 -18.30 -12.85 4.79
CA GLY A 748 -18.78 -13.26 3.47
C GLY A 748 -20.26 -13.68 3.42
N PHE A 749 -20.85 -14.14 4.52
CA PHE A 749 -22.28 -14.52 4.59
C PHE A 749 -23.19 -13.32 4.92
N THR A 750 -22.68 -12.36 5.69
CA THR A 750 -23.43 -11.20 6.19
C THR A 750 -24.21 -10.44 5.11
N PRO A 751 -23.67 -10.19 3.90
CA PRO A 751 -24.41 -9.51 2.84
C PRO A 751 -25.63 -10.30 2.38
N PHE A 752 -25.47 -11.58 2.00
CA PHE A 752 -26.58 -12.43 1.56
C PHE A 752 -27.70 -12.47 2.62
N LEU A 753 -27.35 -12.70 3.89
CA LEU A 753 -28.33 -12.76 4.98
C LEU A 753 -29.16 -11.47 5.09
N TYR A 754 -28.50 -10.32 5.16
CA TYR A 754 -29.18 -9.03 5.31
C TYR A 754 -29.86 -8.52 4.05
N GLN A 755 -29.41 -8.94 2.85
CA GLN A 755 -30.04 -8.53 1.60
C GLN A 755 -31.39 -9.25 1.37
N TYR A 756 -31.49 -10.52 1.76
CA TYR A 756 -32.78 -11.24 1.89
C TYR A 756 -33.64 -10.69 3.04
N GLY A 757 -33.02 -10.02 4.01
CA GLY A 757 -33.68 -9.49 5.21
C GLY A 757 -33.86 -10.52 6.32
N GLY A 758 -33.02 -11.56 6.35
CA GLY A 758 -32.83 -12.39 7.52
C GLY A 758 -31.95 -11.70 8.57
N GLU A 759 -31.84 -12.31 9.75
CA GLU A 759 -31.05 -11.81 10.87
C GLU A 759 -30.19 -12.94 11.48
N TYR A 760 -29.08 -12.60 12.13
CA TYR A 760 -28.27 -13.60 12.86
C TYR A 760 -28.99 -14.12 14.11
N TYR A 761 -29.70 -13.21 14.79
CA TYR A 761 -30.44 -13.47 16.03
C TYR A 761 -31.86 -12.95 15.94
N THR A 762 -32.69 -13.46 16.83
CA THR A 762 -34.01 -12.90 17.12
C THR A 762 -33.87 -11.47 17.67
N PRO A 763 -34.90 -10.59 17.56
CA PRO A 763 -34.80 -9.21 18.07
C PRO A 763 -34.51 -9.10 19.57
N ASP A 764 -34.82 -10.15 20.33
CA ASP A 764 -34.48 -10.26 21.75
C ASP A 764 -33.03 -10.76 22.02
N GLY A 765 -32.24 -11.04 20.98
CA GLY A 765 -30.87 -11.54 21.08
C GLY A 765 -30.70 -12.95 21.66
N LEU A 766 -31.78 -13.68 21.97
CA LEU A 766 -31.70 -14.91 22.79
C LEU A 766 -31.52 -16.19 22.00
N ARG A 767 -31.90 -16.17 20.73
CA ARG A 767 -31.85 -17.32 19.81
C ARG A 767 -31.32 -16.89 18.47
N SER A 768 -30.72 -17.81 17.73
CA SER A 768 -30.41 -17.57 16.33
C SER A 768 -31.69 -17.34 15.53
N ALA A 769 -31.67 -16.42 14.56
CA ALA A 769 -32.71 -16.29 13.54
C ALA A 769 -32.33 -17.00 12.23
N LEU A 770 -31.21 -17.74 12.20
CA LEU A 770 -30.74 -18.48 11.02
C LEU A 770 -31.60 -19.73 10.67
N TYR A 771 -32.67 -20.00 11.43
CA TYR A 771 -33.70 -20.98 11.06
C TYR A 771 -34.74 -20.43 10.07
N THR A 772 -34.76 -19.11 9.84
CA THR A 772 -35.76 -18.46 8.98
C THR A 772 -35.62 -18.85 7.50
N PRO A 773 -36.72 -18.87 6.71
CA PRO A 773 -36.67 -19.10 5.26
C PRO A 773 -35.69 -18.17 4.53
N GLU A 774 -35.62 -16.91 4.96
CA GLU A 774 -34.73 -15.88 4.44
C GLU A 774 -33.25 -16.25 4.65
N ALA A 775 -32.89 -16.68 5.87
CA ALA A 775 -31.53 -17.13 6.17
C ALA A 775 -31.16 -18.44 5.46
N GLN A 776 -32.12 -19.34 5.28
CA GLN A 776 -31.93 -20.60 4.55
C GLN A 776 -31.71 -20.36 3.04
N ALA A 777 -32.43 -19.41 2.45
CA ALA A 777 -32.25 -18.99 1.06
C ALA A 777 -30.89 -18.30 0.85
N ALA A 778 -30.56 -17.33 1.69
CA ALA A 778 -29.28 -16.63 1.66
C ALA A 778 -28.09 -17.59 1.85
N PHE A 779 -28.19 -18.58 2.75
CA PHE A 779 -27.12 -19.54 2.98
C PHE A 779 -26.94 -20.51 1.81
N LYS A 780 -28.05 -20.96 1.20
CA LYS A 780 -28.03 -21.75 -0.04
C LYS A 780 -27.26 -21.00 -1.12
N GLU A 781 -27.71 -19.81 -1.50
CA GLU A 781 -27.12 -19.02 -2.58
C GLU A 781 -25.63 -18.69 -2.32
N TRP A 782 -25.29 -18.29 -1.09
CA TRP A 782 -23.91 -18.07 -0.69
C TRP A 782 -23.04 -19.33 -0.90
N THR A 783 -23.53 -20.52 -0.55
CA THR A 783 -22.78 -21.76 -0.81
C THR A 783 -22.73 -22.14 -2.30
N GLU A 784 -23.73 -21.76 -3.09
CA GLU A 784 -23.82 -22.06 -4.52
C GLU A 784 -22.76 -21.36 -5.38
N LEU A 785 -22.17 -20.26 -4.90
CA LEU A 785 -20.92 -19.68 -5.45
C LEU A 785 -19.85 -20.75 -5.68
N TRP A 786 -19.69 -21.68 -4.75
CA TRP A 786 -18.69 -22.74 -4.79
C TRP A 786 -19.26 -24.09 -5.23
N THR A 787 -20.48 -24.46 -4.81
CA THR A 787 -21.05 -25.78 -5.19
C THR A 787 -21.52 -25.80 -6.65
N ASN A 788 -22.09 -24.71 -7.16
CA ASN A 788 -22.69 -24.64 -8.49
C ASN A 788 -21.82 -23.85 -9.46
N TYR A 789 -21.49 -22.60 -9.12
CA TYR A 789 -20.75 -21.68 -9.98
C TYR A 789 -19.23 -21.88 -9.98
N LYS A 790 -18.70 -22.79 -9.15
CA LYS A 790 -17.30 -23.24 -9.13
C LYS A 790 -16.24 -22.12 -9.00
N ILE A 791 -16.55 -21.01 -8.33
CA ILE A 791 -15.50 -20.00 -8.06
C ILE A 791 -14.43 -20.58 -7.11
N PRO A 792 -13.17 -20.12 -7.13
CA PRO A 792 -12.13 -20.66 -6.27
C PRO A 792 -12.43 -20.53 -4.77
N ILE A 793 -12.15 -21.59 -4.00
CA ILE A 793 -12.31 -21.61 -2.54
C ILE A 793 -11.26 -20.72 -1.85
N GLN A 794 -10.03 -20.70 -2.36
CA GLN A 794 -8.94 -19.82 -1.91
C GLN A 794 -8.22 -19.26 -3.13
N ALA A 795 -7.95 -17.96 -3.13
CA ALA A 795 -7.17 -17.28 -4.16
C ALA A 795 -6.52 -16.01 -3.61
N ASP A 796 -5.34 -15.66 -4.12
CA ASP A 796 -4.76 -14.34 -3.96
C ASP A 796 -5.41 -13.38 -4.97
N PHE A 797 -6.54 -12.79 -4.57
CA PHE A 797 -7.29 -11.87 -5.42
C PHE A 797 -6.48 -10.63 -5.78
N TYR A 798 -5.58 -10.16 -4.90
CA TYR A 798 -4.72 -9.01 -5.21
C TYR A 798 -3.82 -9.31 -6.42
N ASN A 799 -3.05 -10.41 -6.37
CA ASN A 799 -2.16 -10.76 -7.47
C ASN A 799 -2.93 -11.23 -8.73
N ARG A 800 -4.05 -11.95 -8.60
CA ARG A 800 -4.88 -12.37 -9.75
C ARG A 800 -5.63 -11.19 -10.40
N MET A 801 -6.01 -10.16 -9.66
CA MET A 801 -6.55 -8.91 -10.23
C MET A 801 -5.45 -8.09 -10.92
N ARG A 802 -4.20 -8.19 -10.44
CA ARG A 802 -3.02 -7.56 -11.07
C ARG A 802 -2.69 -8.18 -12.42
N THR A 803 -2.61 -9.51 -12.50
CA THR A 803 -2.42 -10.21 -13.79
C THR A 803 -3.64 -10.08 -14.70
N GLY A 804 -4.84 -9.93 -14.11
CA GLY A 804 -6.11 -9.84 -14.82
C GLY A 804 -6.90 -11.15 -14.87
N LEU A 805 -6.35 -12.25 -14.32
CA LEU A 805 -7.00 -13.56 -14.23
C LEU A 805 -8.30 -13.52 -13.39
N MET A 806 -8.32 -12.69 -12.34
CA MET A 806 -9.53 -12.33 -11.59
C MET A 806 -9.91 -10.88 -11.91
N PRO A 807 -10.60 -10.60 -13.02
CA PRO A 807 -10.90 -9.23 -13.42
C PRO A 807 -11.97 -8.57 -12.55
N ILE A 808 -12.71 -9.33 -11.73
CA ILE A 808 -13.81 -8.82 -10.90
C ILE A 808 -13.98 -9.67 -9.64
N GLY A 809 -14.36 -9.04 -8.52
CA GLY A 809 -14.62 -9.73 -7.26
C GLY A 809 -14.86 -8.81 -6.08
N VAL A 810 -15.21 -9.40 -4.94
CA VAL A 810 -15.60 -8.68 -3.72
C VAL A 810 -14.47 -8.68 -2.68
N ALA A 811 -14.14 -7.51 -2.14
CA ALA A 811 -13.15 -7.35 -1.08
C ALA A 811 -13.40 -6.08 -0.26
N GLY A 812 -12.55 -5.84 0.75
CA GLY A 812 -12.59 -4.63 1.58
C GLY A 812 -11.34 -3.77 1.53
N TYR A 813 -11.16 -2.93 2.55
CA TYR A 813 -10.12 -1.89 2.61
C TYR A 813 -8.69 -2.40 2.36
N GLY A 814 -8.35 -3.59 2.84
CA GLY A 814 -7.03 -4.19 2.63
C GLY A 814 -6.65 -4.36 1.15
N LEU A 815 -7.60 -4.70 0.27
CA LEU A 815 -7.35 -4.77 -1.17
C LEU A 815 -7.19 -3.38 -1.78
N TYR A 816 -8.03 -2.42 -1.37
CA TYR A 816 -7.95 -1.03 -1.82
C TYR A 816 -6.55 -0.44 -1.61
N VAL A 817 -6.02 -0.60 -0.39
CA VAL A 817 -4.66 -0.15 -0.06
C VAL A 817 -3.63 -0.86 -0.94
N SER A 818 -3.72 -2.19 -1.04
CA SER A 818 -2.75 -3.00 -1.78
C SER A 818 -2.68 -2.60 -3.25
N LEU A 819 -3.82 -2.46 -3.94
CA LEU A 819 -3.88 -1.98 -5.32
C LEU A 819 -3.36 -0.54 -5.45
N SER A 820 -3.68 0.33 -4.49
CA SER A 820 -3.27 1.75 -4.52
C SER A 820 -1.76 1.98 -4.31
N VAL A 821 -1.03 1.03 -3.70
CA VAL A 821 0.40 1.22 -3.35
C VAL A 821 1.37 0.25 -4.03
N ALA A 822 0.90 -0.94 -4.41
CA ALA A 822 1.76 -2.02 -4.93
C ALA A 822 1.41 -2.47 -6.36
N ALA A 823 0.31 -1.96 -6.93
CA ALA A 823 -0.07 -2.17 -8.34
C ALA A 823 -0.19 -0.84 -9.14
N PRO A 824 0.85 0.04 -9.13
CA PRO A 824 0.79 1.35 -9.79
C PRO A 824 0.58 1.28 -11.31
N GLU A 825 0.92 0.16 -11.95
CA GLU A 825 0.65 -0.13 -13.36
C GLU A 825 -0.85 -0.31 -13.69
N LEU A 826 -1.69 -0.65 -12.70
CA LEU A 826 -3.14 -0.71 -12.85
C LEU A 826 -3.83 0.64 -12.63
N ALA A 827 -3.09 1.73 -12.35
CA ALA A 827 -3.69 3.02 -12.06
C ALA A 827 -4.58 3.48 -13.23
N GLY A 828 -5.82 3.87 -12.91
CA GLY A 828 -6.85 4.19 -13.90
C GLY A 828 -7.56 2.97 -14.50
N TRP A 829 -6.92 1.80 -14.57
CA TRP A 829 -7.48 0.57 -15.16
C TRP A 829 -8.45 -0.17 -14.25
N TRP A 830 -8.18 -0.25 -12.95
CA TRP A 830 -9.14 -0.79 -11.98
C TRP A 830 -10.10 0.28 -11.43
N GLY A 831 -11.20 -0.16 -10.84
CA GLY A 831 -12.10 0.69 -10.06
C GLY A 831 -12.89 -0.11 -9.04
N MET A 832 -13.66 0.60 -8.22
CA MET A 832 -14.64 0.02 -7.29
C MET A 832 -16.06 0.47 -7.60
N SER A 833 -17.04 -0.25 -7.05
CA SER A 833 -18.44 0.16 -6.91
C SER A 833 -19.02 -0.44 -5.63
N PRO A 834 -20.18 0.06 -5.14
CA PRO A 834 -20.93 -0.60 -4.08
C PRO A 834 -21.17 -2.09 -4.39
N LEU A 835 -21.25 -2.90 -3.34
CA LEU A 835 -21.46 -4.35 -3.40
C LEU A 835 -22.74 -4.68 -4.20
N PRO A 836 -22.80 -5.78 -4.97
CA PRO A 836 -24.05 -6.21 -5.59
C PRO A 836 -25.15 -6.43 -4.54
N GLY A 837 -26.39 -6.19 -4.94
CA GLY A 837 -27.55 -6.28 -4.06
C GLY A 837 -28.75 -6.98 -4.70
N HIS A 838 -29.70 -7.45 -3.90
CA HIS A 838 -30.96 -7.98 -4.42
C HIS A 838 -32.01 -6.86 -4.57
N VAL A 839 -32.80 -6.90 -5.65
CA VAL A 839 -33.90 -5.96 -5.86
C VAL A 839 -35.04 -6.28 -4.90
N ARG A 840 -35.37 -5.34 -4.00
CA ARG A 840 -36.47 -5.47 -3.04
C ARG A 840 -37.31 -4.20 -3.06
N ASN A 841 -38.61 -4.33 -3.29
CA ASN A 841 -39.57 -3.21 -3.38
C ASN A 841 -39.21 -2.13 -4.44
N GLY A 842 -38.37 -2.46 -5.43
CA GLY A 842 -37.90 -1.52 -6.46
C GLY A 842 -36.58 -0.80 -6.14
N GLU A 843 -35.98 -1.03 -4.97
CA GLU A 843 -34.63 -0.55 -4.62
C GLU A 843 -33.64 -1.73 -4.57
N ILE A 844 -32.36 -1.48 -4.86
CA ILE A 844 -31.30 -2.50 -4.75
C ILE A 844 -30.79 -2.52 -3.31
N ASN A 845 -31.18 -3.54 -2.55
CA ASN A 845 -30.71 -3.72 -1.18
C ASN A 845 -29.25 -4.19 -1.19
N ARG A 846 -28.32 -3.31 -0.81
CA ARG A 846 -26.87 -3.59 -0.74
C ARG A 846 -26.37 -3.79 0.70
N THR A 847 -27.26 -4.14 1.63
CA THR A 847 -26.92 -4.22 3.07
C THR A 847 -25.75 -5.17 3.32
N ALA A 848 -24.76 -4.72 4.07
CA ALA A 848 -23.55 -5.47 4.41
C ALA A 848 -22.92 -4.98 5.71
N GLY A 849 -22.17 -5.85 6.39
CA GLY A 849 -21.21 -5.44 7.41
C GLY A 849 -19.96 -4.79 6.79
N GLY A 850 -19.15 -4.17 7.63
CA GLY A 850 -17.87 -3.58 7.23
C GLY A 850 -16.73 -3.99 8.16
N GLY A 851 -16.98 -4.07 9.46
CA GLY A 851 -15.95 -4.19 10.49
C GLY A 851 -15.40 -2.83 10.91
N ALA A 852 -15.06 -2.68 12.19
CA ALA A 852 -14.63 -1.41 12.77
C ALA A 852 -13.61 -1.60 13.89
N SER A 853 -12.84 -0.54 14.19
CA SER A 853 -12.08 -0.43 15.43
C SER A 853 -12.67 0.68 16.30
N VAL A 854 -12.64 0.53 17.63
CA VAL A 854 -13.45 1.36 18.53
C VAL A 854 -12.66 2.05 19.63
N GLY A 855 -13.20 3.17 20.11
CA GLY A 855 -12.82 3.82 21.36
C GLY A 855 -13.84 3.51 22.47
N VAL A 856 -13.34 3.15 23.66
CA VAL A 856 -14.12 2.66 24.81
C VAL A 856 -13.71 3.33 26.11
N ILE A 857 -14.67 3.51 27.03
CA ILE A 857 -14.43 4.01 28.39
C ILE A 857 -14.74 2.89 29.40
N PHE A 858 -13.77 2.55 30.25
CA PHE A 858 -13.94 1.53 31.29
C PHE A 858 -14.75 2.08 32.49
N LYS A 859 -15.07 1.22 33.46
CA LYS A 859 -15.83 1.58 34.66
C LYS A 859 -15.02 2.50 35.59
N ILE A 860 -15.12 3.81 35.40
CA ILE A 860 -14.45 4.82 36.23
C ILE A 860 -15.38 5.23 37.40
N LYS A 861 -14.89 5.08 38.64
CA LYS A 861 -15.65 5.41 39.86
C LYS A 861 -15.70 6.90 40.18
N ASP A 862 -14.69 7.66 39.79
CA ASP A 862 -14.60 9.11 39.99
C ASP A 862 -15.43 9.86 38.92
N PRO A 863 -16.47 10.63 39.28
CA PRO A 863 -17.27 11.38 38.32
C PRO A 863 -16.46 12.42 37.51
N LYS A 864 -15.46 13.08 38.11
CA LYS A 864 -14.60 14.07 37.42
C LYS A 864 -13.76 13.35 36.38
N LYS A 865 -13.05 12.28 36.77
CA LYS A 865 -12.21 11.51 35.86
C LYS A 865 -13.02 10.81 34.75
N ARG A 866 -14.24 10.38 35.05
CA ARG A 866 -15.19 9.84 34.05
C ARG A 866 -15.61 10.90 33.02
N GLN A 867 -15.84 12.15 33.43
CA GLN A 867 -16.07 13.24 32.48
C GLN A 867 -14.82 13.52 31.64
N HIS A 868 -13.63 13.56 32.25
CA HIS A 868 -12.36 13.74 31.52
C HIS A 868 -12.19 12.68 30.42
N ALA A 869 -12.49 11.40 30.71
CA ALA A 869 -12.44 10.30 29.76
C ALA A 869 -13.42 10.48 28.58
N TRP A 870 -14.60 11.06 28.83
CA TRP A 870 -15.57 11.40 27.80
C TRP A 870 -15.13 12.59 26.94
N GLU A 871 -14.57 13.65 27.52
CA GLU A 871 -13.96 14.75 26.74
C GLU A 871 -12.84 14.23 25.84
N PHE A 872 -11.99 13.33 26.36
CA PHE A 872 -10.95 12.68 25.56
C PHE A 872 -11.51 11.83 24.41
N LEU A 873 -12.52 10.99 24.65
CA LEU A 873 -13.11 10.16 23.59
C LEU A 873 -13.87 11.01 22.54
N LYS A 874 -14.55 12.09 22.97
CA LYS A 874 -15.17 13.07 22.07
C LYS A 874 -14.16 13.80 21.20
N TRP A 875 -13.01 14.17 21.77
CA TRP A 875 -11.89 14.79 21.05
C TRP A 875 -11.29 13.80 20.05
N ALA A 876 -10.93 12.59 20.50
CA ALA A 876 -10.32 11.54 19.68
C ALA A 876 -11.17 11.15 18.46
N THR A 877 -12.50 11.26 18.56
CA THR A 877 -13.46 10.97 17.48
C THR A 877 -13.96 12.21 16.71
N SER A 878 -13.46 13.41 17.02
CA SER A 878 -13.90 14.66 16.39
C SER A 878 -13.37 14.82 14.97
N ASP A 879 -14.09 15.60 14.16
CA ASP A 879 -13.84 15.80 12.73
C ASP A 879 -12.42 16.35 12.49
N GLU A 880 -12.01 17.37 13.25
CA GLU A 880 -10.67 17.98 13.21
C GLU A 880 -9.57 16.98 13.56
N VAL A 881 -9.74 16.22 14.65
CA VAL A 881 -8.75 15.24 15.13
C VAL A 881 -8.63 14.05 14.19
N GLN A 882 -9.74 13.53 13.69
CA GLN A 882 -9.76 12.40 12.76
C GLN A 882 -9.17 12.79 11.39
N MET A 883 -9.39 14.02 10.92
CA MET A 883 -8.70 14.56 9.74
C MET A 883 -7.20 14.73 9.99
N ARG A 884 -6.81 15.39 11.09
CA ARG A 884 -5.41 15.63 11.42
C ARG A 884 -4.63 14.31 11.59
N PHE A 885 -5.17 13.36 12.34
CA PHE A 885 -4.60 12.04 12.55
C PHE A 885 -4.40 11.29 11.23
N GLY A 886 -5.44 11.26 10.38
CA GLY A 886 -5.37 10.60 9.07
C GLY A 886 -4.39 11.27 8.09
N GLN A 887 -4.29 12.59 8.10
CA GLN A 887 -3.31 13.34 7.30
C GLN A 887 -1.88 13.17 7.84
N GLU A 888 -1.68 13.16 9.15
CA GLU A 888 -0.35 12.98 9.76
C GLU A 888 0.15 11.55 9.56
N ILE A 889 -0.67 10.50 9.74
CA ILE A 889 -0.22 9.10 9.52
C ILE A 889 0.00 8.78 8.03
N GLU A 890 -0.86 9.23 7.12
CA GLU A 890 -0.64 9.03 5.67
C GLU A 890 0.57 9.86 5.19
N GLY A 891 0.80 11.05 5.76
CA GLY A 891 2.04 11.81 5.57
C GLY A 891 3.29 11.16 6.19
N LEU A 892 3.12 10.28 7.19
CA LEU A 892 4.22 9.59 7.87
C LEU A 892 4.62 8.28 7.17
N LEU A 893 3.63 7.50 6.74
CA LEU A 893 3.76 6.12 6.27
C LEU A 893 3.40 5.93 4.78
N GLY A 894 2.83 6.96 4.15
CA GLY A 894 2.28 6.93 2.79
C GLY A 894 0.88 6.32 2.76
N VAL A 895 0.30 6.26 1.55
CA VAL A 895 -1.04 5.68 1.25
C VAL A 895 -1.23 4.27 1.85
N ALA A 896 -0.14 3.54 2.14
CA ALA A 896 -0.16 2.24 2.81
C ALA A 896 -0.74 2.26 4.23
N ALA A 897 -0.80 3.42 4.88
CA ALA A 897 -1.45 3.64 6.16
C ALA A 897 -2.53 4.73 6.08
N ARG A 898 -3.22 4.80 4.95
CA ARG A 898 -4.41 5.65 4.78
C ARG A 898 -5.40 5.42 5.93
N TRP A 899 -6.16 6.45 6.27
CA TRP A 899 -7.10 6.38 7.39
C TRP A 899 -8.56 6.28 6.89
N ASN A 900 -9.16 5.13 7.14
CA ASN A 900 -10.58 4.83 6.92
C ASN A 900 -11.41 5.27 8.13
N SER A 901 -11.36 6.57 8.46
CA SER A 901 -12.09 7.11 9.61
C SER A 901 -13.58 6.79 9.53
N ALA A 902 -14.15 6.30 10.62
CA ALA A 902 -15.58 6.06 10.75
C ALA A 902 -16.41 7.36 10.84
N ASN A 903 -15.75 8.49 11.12
CA ASN A 903 -16.40 9.80 11.12
C ASN A 903 -16.67 10.23 9.67
N VAL A 904 -17.95 10.27 9.32
CA VAL A 904 -18.48 10.49 7.96
C VAL A 904 -18.18 11.91 7.44
N ASN A 905 -17.80 12.86 8.29
CA ASN A 905 -17.28 14.15 7.87
C ASN A 905 -15.76 14.11 7.69
N ALA A 906 -15.03 13.55 8.65
CA ALA A 906 -13.57 13.51 8.62
C ALA A 906 -13.03 12.83 7.36
N ILE A 907 -13.60 11.70 6.95
CA ILE A 907 -13.14 10.96 5.78
C ILE A 907 -13.22 11.77 4.46
N LYS A 908 -14.12 12.77 4.38
CA LYS A 908 -14.23 13.67 3.22
C LYS A 908 -13.07 14.67 3.12
N GLY A 909 -12.40 14.95 4.24
CA GLY A 909 -11.22 15.81 4.33
C GLY A 909 -9.88 15.05 4.21
N LEU A 910 -9.91 13.75 3.95
CA LEU A 910 -8.74 12.89 3.79
C LEU A 910 -8.40 12.65 2.30
N PRO A 911 -7.14 12.26 1.97
CA PRO A 911 -6.61 12.02 0.60
C PRO A 911 -7.26 10.92 -0.26
N TRP A 912 -8.51 10.55 -0.01
CA TRP A 912 -9.28 9.66 -0.88
C TRP A 912 -9.55 10.33 -2.25
N PRO A 913 -9.36 9.61 -3.38
CA PRO A 913 -9.84 10.04 -4.69
C PRO A 913 -11.36 10.21 -4.66
N SER A 914 -11.86 11.26 -5.31
CA SER A 914 -13.27 11.67 -5.15
C SER A 914 -14.27 10.59 -5.61
N ARG A 915 -13.94 9.83 -6.66
CA ARG A 915 -14.71 8.67 -7.15
C ARG A 915 -14.84 7.56 -6.11
N ASP A 916 -13.71 7.14 -5.53
CA ASP A 916 -13.65 6.05 -4.55
C ASP A 916 -14.42 6.42 -3.29
N LEU A 917 -14.19 7.63 -2.79
CA LEU A 917 -14.89 8.18 -1.64
C LEU A 917 -16.42 8.18 -1.83
N ASN A 918 -16.90 8.60 -3.01
CA ASN A 918 -18.34 8.59 -3.31
C ASN A 918 -18.92 7.17 -3.31
N ALA A 919 -18.20 6.19 -3.86
CA ALA A 919 -18.62 4.79 -3.86
C ALA A 919 -18.66 4.19 -2.44
N ILE A 920 -17.65 4.48 -1.61
CA ILE A 920 -17.59 4.08 -0.19
C ILE A 920 -18.72 4.73 0.61
N LEU A 921 -18.96 6.03 0.44
CA LEU A 921 -20.02 6.75 1.14
C LEU A 921 -21.43 6.26 0.78
N GLU A 922 -21.63 5.83 -0.47
CA GLU A 922 -22.86 5.17 -0.92
C GLU A 922 -23.03 3.79 -0.28
N GLN A 923 -22.02 2.91 -0.35
CA GLN A 923 -22.07 1.60 0.33
C GLN A 923 -22.30 1.75 1.84
N TRP A 924 -21.71 2.77 2.47
CA TRP A 924 -21.93 3.08 3.88
C TRP A 924 -23.33 3.59 4.23
N ARG A 925 -24.21 3.90 3.26
CA ARG A 925 -25.66 4.07 3.54
C ARG A 925 -26.32 2.74 3.91
N TRP A 926 -25.79 1.64 3.37
CA TRP A 926 -26.23 0.26 3.52
C TRP A 926 -25.44 -0.50 4.61
N LEU A 927 -24.58 0.20 5.36
CA LEU A 927 -23.79 -0.42 6.41
C LEU A 927 -24.69 -0.87 7.57
N LYS A 928 -24.59 -2.16 7.93
CA LYS A 928 -25.22 -2.78 9.09
C LYS A 928 -24.29 -3.85 9.63
N GLU A 929 -23.72 -3.63 10.81
CA GLU A 929 -22.85 -4.62 11.46
C GLU A 929 -23.65 -5.73 12.15
N VAL A 930 -22.95 -6.78 12.59
CA VAL A 930 -23.56 -7.89 13.37
C VAL A 930 -23.66 -7.49 14.84
N PRO A 931 -24.84 -7.59 15.49
CA PRO A 931 -24.99 -7.31 16.92
C PRO A 931 -24.28 -8.36 17.79
N VAL A 932 -23.69 -7.92 18.90
CA VAL A 932 -22.97 -8.78 19.84
C VAL A 932 -23.92 -9.22 20.95
N VAL A 933 -24.14 -10.53 21.10
CA VAL A 933 -25.07 -11.12 22.08
C VAL A 933 -24.37 -12.12 23.01
N LEU A 934 -24.99 -12.44 24.16
CA LEU A 934 -24.51 -13.48 25.08
C LEU A 934 -24.37 -14.84 24.36
N GLY A 935 -23.13 -15.31 24.17
CA GLY A 935 -22.82 -16.55 23.43
C GLY A 935 -22.59 -16.35 21.92
N GLY A 936 -22.79 -15.13 21.40
CA GLY A 936 -22.70 -14.81 19.98
C GLY A 936 -21.35 -15.14 19.32
N TYR A 937 -20.26 -15.09 20.10
CA TYR A 937 -18.89 -15.46 19.70
C TYR A 937 -18.76 -16.87 19.08
N PHE A 938 -19.73 -17.75 19.32
CA PHE A 938 -19.79 -19.12 18.78
C PHE A 938 -20.47 -19.21 17.41
N THR A 939 -21.26 -18.18 17.04
CA THR A 939 -22.10 -18.13 15.84
C THR A 939 -21.27 -18.16 14.56
N GLY A 940 -20.24 -17.31 14.49
CA GLY A 940 -19.33 -17.27 13.34
C GLY A 940 -18.71 -18.63 13.05
N ARG A 941 -18.16 -19.27 14.08
CA ARG A 941 -17.58 -20.63 13.98
C ARG A 941 -18.59 -21.65 13.46
N HIS A 942 -19.84 -21.63 13.93
CA HIS A 942 -20.82 -22.65 13.55
C HIS A 942 -21.41 -22.43 12.15
N VAL A 943 -21.52 -21.19 11.68
CA VAL A 943 -21.82 -20.88 10.27
C VAL A 943 -20.65 -21.27 9.35
N SER A 944 -19.40 -20.98 9.70
CA SER A 944 -18.23 -21.47 8.95
C SER A 944 -18.14 -23.00 8.93
N ASN A 945 -18.49 -23.67 10.04
CA ASN A 945 -18.64 -25.13 10.08
C ASN A 945 -19.80 -25.64 9.21
N ALA A 946 -20.87 -24.87 9.02
CA ALA A 946 -21.94 -25.20 8.06
C ALA A 946 -21.47 -25.03 6.62
N TRP A 947 -20.77 -23.96 6.30
CA TRP A 947 -20.17 -23.73 4.99
C TRP A 947 -19.20 -24.87 4.63
N ASN A 948 -18.28 -25.22 5.53
CA ASN A 948 -17.35 -26.35 5.33
C ASN A 948 -18.08 -27.66 5.06
N ARG A 949 -19.11 -28.00 5.84
CA ARG A 949 -19.91 -29.21 5.64
C ARG A 949 -20.65 -29.21 4.30
N THR A 950 -21.06 -28.05 3.82
CA THR A 950 -21.79 -27.90 2.54
C THR A 950 -20.84 -27.98 1.35
N VAL A 951 -19.82 -27.11 1.31
CA VAL A 951 -18.95 -26.91 0.15
C VAL A 951 -17.84 -27.95 0.07
N ILE A 952 -17.27 -28.40 1.20
CA ILE A 952 -16.17 -29.38 1.22
C ILE A 952 -16.71 -30.80 1.38
N ASN A 953 -17.71 -31.02 2.24
CA ASN A 953 -18.22 -32.36 2.55
C ASN A 953 -19.52 -32.75 1.81
N GLY A 954 -20.07 -31.88 0.96
CA GLY A 954 -21.26 -32.18 0.14
C GLY A 954 -22.59 -32.34 0.89
N MET A 955 -22.68 -31.90 2.15
CA MET A 955 -23.95 -31.90 2.91
C MET A 955 -24.94 -30.91 2.30
N LEU A 956 -26.24 -31.20 2.35
CA LEU A 956 -27.26 -30.25 1.88
C LEU A 956 -27.19 -28.94 2.69
N PRO A 957 -27.23 -27.74 2.05
CA PRO A 957 -27.04 -26.47 2.75
C PRO A 957 -27.97 -26.30 3.95
N ARG A 958 -29.24 -26.71 3.77
CA ARG A 958 -30.28 -26.65 4.79
C ARG A 958 -29.98 -27.49 6.03
N GLU A 959 -29.69 -28.78 5.84
CA GLU A 959 -29.33 -29.69 6.94
C GLU A 959 -28.08 -29.18 7.67
N SER A 960 -27.14 -28.63 6.90
CA SER A 960 -25.91 -28.08 7.42
C SER A 960 -26.15 -26.87 8.34
N LEU A 961 -27.02 -25.95 7.93
CA LEU A 961 -27.38 -24.75 8.71
C LEU A 961 -28.31 -25.09 9.90
N GLU A 962 -29.29 -25.99 9.75
CA GLU A 962 -30.15 -26.44 10.85
C GLU A 962 -29.33 -27.08 11.99
N LEU A 963 -28.31 -27.86 11.66
CA LEU A 963 -27.34 -28.38 12.64
C LEU A 963 -26.52 -27.26 13.31
N ALA A 964 -26.13 -26.21 12.58
CA ALA A 964 -25.42 -25.07 13.16
C ALA A 964 -26.31 -24.28 14.14
N VAL A 965 -27.56 -23.98 13.76
CA VAL A 965 -28.56 -23.34 14.63
C VAL A 965 -28.69 -24.10 15.95
N LYS A 966 -28.78 -25.43 15.90
CA LYS A 966 -28.92 -26.30 17.09
C LYS A 966 -27.72 -26.24 18.05
N ASP A 967 -26.52 -25.94 17.56
CA ASP A 967 -25.33 -25.71 18.39
C ASP A 967 -25.24 -24.27 18.89
N ILE A 968 -25.61 -23.30 18.05
CA ILE A 968 -25.67 -21.86 18.40
C ILE A 968 -26.67 -21.63 19.53
N ASP A 969 -27.92 -22.07 19.38
CA ASP A 969 -28.96 -21.95 20.42
C ASP A 969 -28.63 -22.67 21.73
N ARG A 970 -27.73 -23.66 21.69
CA ARG A 970 -27.23 -24.34 22.89
C ARG A 970 -26.24 -23.46 23.65
N GLU A 971 -25.30 -22.83 22.94
CA GLU A 971 -24.31 -21.93 23.56
C GLU A 971 -24.93 -20.60 24.00
N LEU A 972 -25.80 -20.00 23.17
CA LEU A 972 -26.59 -18.81 23.56
C LEU A 972 -27.33 -19.06 24.87
N ARG A 973 -28.03 -20.19 24.98
CA ARG A 973 -28.75 -20.57 26.21
C ARG A 973 -27.81 -20.86 27.37
N ALA A 974 -26.74 -21.63 27.17
CA ALA A 974 -25.77 -21.94 28.22
C ALA A 974 -25.18 -20.65 28.84
N LYS A 975 -24.95 -19.61 28.02
CA LYS A 975 -24.50 -18.30 28.51
C LYS A 975 -25.62 -17.46 29.14
N GLN A 976 -26.86 -17.53 28.68
CA GLN A 976 -27.99 -16.92 29.39
C GLN A 976 -28.18 -17.54 30.79
N GLU A 977 -28.04 -18.87 30.90
CA GLU A 977 -28.09 -19.61 32.17
C GLU A 977 -26.89 -19.25 33.09
N GLU A 978 -25.66 -19.22 32.56
CA GLU A 978 -24.43 -18.83 33.28
C GLU A 978 -24.51 -17.41 33.89
N PHE A 979 -25.15 -16.47 33.18
CA PHE A 979 -25.33 -15.07 33.63
C PHE A 979 -26.69 -14.79 34.30
N GLY A 980 -27.52 -15.81 34.57
CA GLY A 980 -28.75 -15.68 35.36
C GLY A 980 -29.89 -14.89 34.68
N ILE A 981 -29.92 -14.92 33.34
CA ILE A 981 -30.90 -14.26 32.49
C ILE A 981 -32.11 -15.20 32.33
N THR A 982 -33.28 -14.84 32.87
CA THR A 982 -34.54 -15.59 32.64
C THR A 982 -35.26 -15.02 31.41
N PRO A 983 -36.17 -15.78 30.75
CA PRO A 983 -36.91 -15.28 29.59
C PRO A 983 -37.67 -13.95 29.84
N GLU A 984 -38.23 -13.73 31.04
CA GLU A 984 -38.93 -12.48 31.35
C GLU A 984 -37.97 -11.29 31.50
N LYS A 985 -36.80 -11.50 32.14
CA LYS A 985 -35.74 -10.50 32.15
C LYS A 985 -35.27 -10.21 30.73
N ALA A 986 -35.08 -11.27 29.94
CA ALA A 986 -34.52 -11.23 28.61
C ALA A 986 -35.39 -10.42 27.63
N GLN A 987 -36.70 -10.62 27.66
CA GLN A 987 -37.67 -9.84 26.89
C GLN A 987 -37.52 -8.34 27.22
N LYS A 988 -37.37 -7.97 28.50
CA LYS A 988 -37.11 -6.58 28.92
C LYS A 988 -35.71 -6.06 28.58
N LEU A 989 -34.69 -6.93 28.54
CA LEU A 989 -33.29 -6.56 28.31
C LEU A 989 -32.97 -6.17 26.85
N TYR A 990 -33.76 -6.63 25.89
CA TYR A 990 -33.47 -6.45 24.46
C TYR A 990 -34.62 -5.85 23.63
N LEU A 991 -35.90 -5.97 24.05
CA LEU A 991 -37.03 -5.38 23.31
C LEU A 991 -37.46 -3.99 23.81
N GLY A 992 -37.04 -3.57 25.02
CA GLY A 992 -37.18 -2.20 25.49
C GLY A 992 -38.63 -1.68 25.63
N GLU A 993 -39.53 -2.45 26.26
CA GLU A 993 -40.86 -1.95 26.64
C GLU A 993 -40.76 -0.87 27.75
N GLU A 994 -41.62 0.16 27.64
CA GLU A 994 -41.62 1.44 28.37
C GLU A 994 -41.63 1.34 29.92
#